data_AF-A0A6N2E870-F1
#
_entry.id   AF-A0A6N2E870-F1
#
_cell.length_a   1.000
_cell.length_b   1.000
_cell.length_c   1.000
_cell.angle_alpha   90.00
_cell.angle_beta   90.00
_cell.angle_gamma   90.00
#
_symmetry.space_group_name_H-M   'P 1'
#
loop_
_entity.id
_entity.type
_entity.pdbx_description
1 polymer ?
#
loop_
_entity_poly.entity_id
_entity_poly.type
_entity_poly.pdbx_seq_one_letter_code
_entity_poly.pdbx_strand_id
1 'polypeptide(L)'
;MNALIKKALLVLLVLTICGVSIFPPDQRIRLGKDLRGGVTLLYDVQLEPGEDPGQVIPRMIDVLRERVDPNGLFEISIVRQGRDRLEITMPLPGAEARRLRSVYETELGRLAERSISEAQIDQLVRITDPQERSARLARLARDNAELRALLSELVETYDRQSASAAELDEMRQDGRTGEPEYNTLRRRVIDARVAYRTARSAVLDAVPTPGEVEEALNRSDRPLRLEGRDRRTMVELDSPRQRAIDRLKERYPEAAEQIERVVIAWDTYNQNRQALDDPSDLIRLLRASGVLTFRITVDPTSEEISQQLIRDLRERLREEGPQRARTNDMRWFRINRIEGWLNSIEDYEFLQQDPAGLFERRGYVVEEFDGEYWMLAWDRAGYRLIPDADESGRWSVAAAFATTDQIGRPAIGFRMDPGGARALGNLTGANTGRQMAILLDDEIYTAPTLRARITVNGIIEGSFTRSDIDYVVRVMSAGSLQARLSPSPISQMTVGPELGRDNLIAGRNAGVIALIAVAIFMVLYYLKAGLVAVVALTCNAILILGALSLNKAALTLPGIAGIILTFGMAVDANVIIYERIREELRAGLDLKAAVRRGYQKALSAIVDGNVTNLIVCIVLVLPGVATQEVKGFAITLGIGVIATMFSALVITRLIFQLLVDHMGMKTLKMAPTIFPVIERTLEPSIPWMRLRWVFAGISAIFVSLGIAMIAIQGSEMLDTEFVGGTQVELRFKESPDNGERIQLGRPEFQERINALIERVRTDGDPTNEELVRLETASIIALNPGTDGTGRVIASRYQVKTTIENEVLLVEELTRAFEDLLDIQPSMTFSGIEDQRFNIRPITTTDDVLQEFSPDRDVAGYAGIEAPEFRGGVAILLENITPAPTLENLRTALDQVRQTDPAFRDTLIRSRMIHVLEGSEDAVTAALVLVRDPRIAYGANPAAWQAELAQTEWDLVTTALGRQSTLTQVEKFSASVAETFRSRAIAAVLISFLLISIYIWVRFGSVRYSLAALTCLVHDVLIIIGMIAVAEILYESPVTQGLAQSLGIQPFKINLNLVAALLTIIGYSLNDSIIIMDRIRENRGKLPYASAKVVNLSINQTISRTVITSGTTLMAVLILFLYGGEGVRAFSYALLIGVVFGTYSSIAVAGPLVWSRKLDRSLQREAALAASGRAPAPQSPQD
;
A
#
# COMPACT_ATOMS: atom_id res chain seq x y z
N MET A 1 -7.14 42.57 -34.19
CA MET A 1 -7.28 41.17 -34.62
C MET A 1 -6.11 40.29 -34.16
N ASN A 2 -4.86 40.61 -34.54
CA ASN A 2 -3.67 39.80 -34.19
C ASN A 2 -3.48 39.51 -32.69
N ALA A 3 -3.73 40.47 -31.79
CA ALA A 3 -3.58 40.25 -30.35
C ALA A 3 -4.64 39.31 -29.76
N LEU A 4 -5.85 39.28 -30.33
CA LEU A 4 -6.94 38.40 -29.87
C LEU A 4 -6.73 36.98 -30.36
N ILE A 5 -6.30 36.81 -31.62
CA ILE A 5 -5.92 35.52 -32.19
C ILE A 5 -4.75 34.90 -31.40
N LYS A 6 -3.71 35.68 -31.08
CA LYS A 6 -2.59 35.21 -30.25
C LYS A 6 -3.04 34.70 -28.88
N LYS A 7 -3.99 35.39 -28.22
CA LYS A 7 -4.55 34.96 -26.93
C LYS A 7 -5.40 33.69 -27.07
N ALA A 8 -6.23 33.61 -28.12
CA ALA A 8 -7.03 32.43 -28.39
C ALA A 8 -6.17 31.20 -28.68
N LEU A 9 -5.10 31.36 -29.49
CA LEU A 9 -4.13 30.30 -29.76
C LEU A 9 -3.39 29.87 -28.49
N LEU A 10 -3.00 30.81 -27.62
CA LEU A 10 -2.37 30.49 -26.34
C LEU A 10 -3.30 29.67 -25.43
N VAL A 11 -4.56 30.10 -25.28
CA VAL A 11 -5.56 29.37 -24.47
C VAL A 11 -5.81 27.98 -25.05
N LEU A 12 -5.95 27.86 -26.37
CA LEU A 12 -6.13 26.58 -27.05
C LEU A 12 -4.91 25.67 -26.86
N LEU A 13 -3.69 26.21 -26.97
CA LEU A 13 -2.46 25.47 -26.75
C LEU A 13 -2.40 24.91 -25.32
N VAL A 14 -2.67 25.74 -24.32
CA VAL A 14 -2.68 25.31 -22.91
C VAL A 14 -3.73 24.23 -22.68
N LEU A 15 -4.96 24.42 -23.17
CA LEU A 15 -6.03 23.41 -23.05
C LEU A 15 -5.70 22.12 -23.80
N THR A 16 -5.01 22.19 -24.94
CA THR A 16 -4.59 21.01 -25.70
C THR A 16 -3.49 20.26 -24.96
N ILE A 17 -2.48 20.94 -24.40
CA ILE A 17 -1.43 20.32 -23.58
C ILE A 17 -2.05 19.61 -22.37
N CYS A 18 -2.93 20.30 -21.64
CA CYS A 18 -3.64 19.71 -20.49
C CYS A 18 -4.57 18.57 -20.90
N GLY A 19 -5.27 18.69 -22.04
CA GLY A 19 -6.16 17.64 -22.55
C GLY A 19 -5.39 16.38 -22.95
N VAL A 20 -4.28 16.53 -23.66
CA VAL A 20 -3.41 15.43 -24.07
C VAL A 20 -2.74 14.77 -22.87
N SER A 21 -2.36 15.52 -21.84
CA SER A 21 -1.75 14.92 -20.64
C SER A 21 -2.71 14.03 -19.86
N ILE A 22 -4.03 14.24 -19.96
CA ILE A 22 -5.04 13.44 -19.27
C ILE A 22 -5.21 12.05 -19.91
N PHE A 23 -5.03 11.88 -21.22
CA PHE A 23 -5.37 10.63 -21.91
C PHE A 23 -4.16 9.68 -22.10
N PRO A 24 -4.29 8.37 -21.81
CA PRO A 24 -5.42 7.70 -21.14
C PRO A 24 -5.44 7.97 -19.62
N PRO A 25 -6.61 8.31 -19.03
CA PRO A 25 -6.71 8.77 -17.63
C PRO A 25 -6.26 7.72 -16.62
N ASP A 26 -6.52 6.44 -16.90
CA ASP A 26 -6.24 5.33 -15.98
C ASP A 26 -4.73 5.10 -15.77
N GLN A 27 -3.89 5.56 -16.70
CA GLN A 27 -2.43 5.45 -16.62
C GLN A 27 -1.73 6.77 -16.25
N ARG A 28 -2.40 7.91 -16.50
CA ARG A 28 -1.81 9.25 -16.39
C ARG A 28 -2.16 9.96 -15.10
N ILE A 29 -3.28 9.63 -14.47
CA ILE A 29 -3.69 10.19 -13.18
C ILE A 29 -3.30 9.19 -12.09
N ARG A 30 -2.33 9.58 -11.26
CA ARG A 30 -1.93 8.77 -10.11
C ARG A 30 -3.00 8.84 -9.05
N LEU A 31 -3.56 7.70 -8.67
CA LEU A 31 -4.51 7.60 -7.56
C LEU A 31 -3.75 7.47 -6.25
N GLY A 32 -4.19 8.20 -5.23
CA GLY A 32 -3.68 8.09 -3.86
C GLY A 32 -4.14 6.81 -3.18
N LYS A 33 -3.54 6.52 -2.02
CA LYS A 33 -3.82 5.30 -1.23
C LYS A 33 -5.30 5.09 -0.95
N ASP A 34 -6.03 6.17 -0.63
CA ASP A 34 -7.45 6.12 -0.29
C ASP A 34 -8.36 5.78 -1.48
N LEU A 35 -7.83 5.79 -2.71
CA LEU A 35 -8.57 5.52 -3.96
C LEU A 35 -8.07 4.25 -4.68
N ARG A 36 -6.78 3.94 -4.60
CA ARG A 36 -6.19 2.75 -5.24
C ARG A 36 -6.17 1.53 -4.31
N GLY A 37 -6.19 1.76 -2.99
CA GLY A 37 -5.75 0.78 -2.00
C GLY A 37 -4.22 0.63 -2.00
N GLY A 38 -3.67 0.22 -0.87
CA GLY A 38 -2.23 0.16 -0.67
C GLY A 38 -1.85 0.00 0.79
N VAL A 39 -0.58 -0.31 1.02
CA VAL A 39 0.00 -0.41 2.36
C VAL A 39 0.97 0.73 2.57
N THR A 40 0.80 1.46 3.66
CA THR A 40 1.75 2.44 4.18
C THR A 40 2.49 1.83 5.37
N LEU A 41 3.81 1.86 5.31
CA LEU A 41 4.72 1.47 6.38
C LEU A 41 5.47 2.71 6.88
N LEU A 42 5.38 3.00 8.18
CA LEU A 42 6.14 4.08 8.81
C LEU A 42 7.34 3.48 9.54
N TYR A 43 8.55 3.91 9.19
CA TYR A 43 9.80 3.44 9.78
C TYR A 43 10.51 4.55 10.56
N ASP A 44 11.25 4.14 11.59
CA ASP A 44 12.19 5.02 12.29
C ASP A 44 13.53 5.05 11.54
N VAL A 45 14.19 6.19 11.59
CA VAL A 45 15.50 6.44 11.00
C VAL A 45 16.45 6.84 12.11
N GLN A 46 17.36 5.93 12.45
CA GLN A 46 18.33 6.14 13.53
C GLN A 46 19.45 7.06 13.05
N LEU A 47 19.39 8.35 13.39
CA LEU A 47 20.41 9.34 13.03
C LEU A 47 21.53 9.40 14.07
N GLU A 48 22.79 9.62 13.64
CA GLU A 48 23.89 9.79 14.60
C GLU A 48 23.91 11.20 15.24
N PRO A 49 24.45 11.35 16.46
CA PRO A 49 24.56 12.65 17.11
C PRO A 49 25.39 13.64 16.28
N GLY A 50 24.74 14.69 15.77
CA GLY A 50 25.38 15.76 14.97
C GLY A 50 25.08 15.73 13.47
N GLU A 51 24.34 14.72 12.99
CA GLU A 51 23.94 14.63 11.59
C GLU A 51 22.77 15.56 11.26
N ASP A 52 22.79 16.15 10.06
CA ASP A 52 21.67 16.94 9.54
C ASP A 52 20.66 16.01 8.83
N PRO A 53 19.48 15.78 9.42
CA PRO A 53 18.46 14.94 8.78
C PRO A 53 17.93 15.54 7.47
N GLY A 54 18.17 16.83 7.22
CA GLY A 54 17.93 17.51 5.94
C GLY A 54 18.71 16.92 4.78
N GLN A 55 19.88 16.32 5.02
CA GLN A 55 20.76 15.79 3.98
C GLN A 55 20.77 14.26 3.93
N VAL A 56 20.72 13.60 5.09
CA VAL A 56 20.84 12.14 5.21
C VAL A 56 19.58 11.45 4.67
N ILE A 57 18.40 11.90 5.10
CA ILE A 57 17.14 11.23 4.76
C ILE A 57 16.84 11.27 3.24
N PRO A 58 16.97 12.40 2.52
CA PRO A 58 16.74 12.41 1.08
C PRO A 58 17.63 11.42 0.31
N ARG A 59 18.92 11.32 0.66
CA ARG A 59 19.83 10.33 0.05
C ARG A 59 19.38 8.90 0.32
N MET A 60 18.97 8.62 1.56
CA MET A 60 18.41 7.31 1.93
C MET A 60 17.11 7.02 1.16
N ILE A 61 16.23 8.00 0.95
CA ILE A 61 15.02 7.84 0.14
C ILE A 61 15.37 7.44 -1.27
N ASP A 62 16.34 8.12 -1.90
CA ASP A 62 16.75 7.81 -3.26
C ASP A 62 17.30 6.39 -3.36
N VAL A 63 18.16 5.99 -2.41
CA VAL A 63 18.69 4.62 -2.30
C VAL A 63 17.56 3.59 -2.13
N LEU A 64 16.67 3.79 -1.16
CA LEU A 64 15.59 2.85 -0.88
C LEU A 64 14.63 2.76 -2.07
N ARG A 65 14.29 3.88 -2.71
CA ARG A 65 13.39 3.92 -3.87
C ARG A 65 13.94 3.08 -5.00
N GLU A 66 15.18 3.32 -5.33
CA GLU A 66 15.82 2.64 -6.44
C GLU A 66 16.16 1.17 -6.13
N ARG A 67 16.01 0.75 -4.86
CA ARG A 67 16.15 -0.63 -4.43
C ARG A 67 14.83 -1.39 -4.49
N VAL A 68 13.75 -0.78 -3.98
CA VAL A 68 12.43 -1.42 -3.94
C VAL A 68 11.71 -1.30 -5.28
N ASP A 69 12.01 -0.26 -6.06
CA ASP A 69 11.40 0.00 -7.36
C ASP A 69 12.42 0.61 -8.36
N PRO A 70 13.44 -0.16 -8.79
CA PRO A 70 14.51 0.34 -9.67
C PRO A 70 13.99 0.84 -11.03
N ASN A 71 12.91 0.25 -11.53
CA ASN A 71 12.32 0.56 -12.83
C ASN A 71 11.17 1.57 -12.73
N GLY A 72 10.77 1.96 -11.51
CA GLY A 72 9.62 2.85 -11.28
C GLY A 72 8.27 2.23 -11.65
N LEU A 73 8.18 0.90 -11.69
CA LEU A 73 7.01 0.12 -12.12
C LEU A 73 6.06 -0.17 -10.96
N PHE A 74 6.59 -0.32 -9.75
CA PHE A 74 5.81 -0.69 -8.55
C PHE A 74 5.11 0.51 -7.89
N GLU A 75 5.34 1.72 -8.40
CA GLU A 75 4.80 2.99 -7.91
C GLU A 75 4.98 3.19 -6.40
N ILE A 76 6.08 2.66 -5.84
CA ILE A 76 6.36 2.74 -4.41
C ILE A 76 6.76 4.19 -4.07
N SER A 77 6.00 4.80 -3.17
CA SER A 77 6.22 6.16 -2.71
C SER A 77 6.96 6.15 -1.37
N ILE A 78 8.21 6.58 -1.37
CA ILE A 78 9.00 6.79 -0.15
C ILE A 78 9.09 8.29 0.13
N VAL A 79 8.63 8.71 1.31
CA VAL A 79 8.57 10.11 1.72
C VAL A 79 9.05 10.28 3.16
N ARG A 80 9.81 11.35 3.40
CA ARG A 80 10.25 11.73 4.74
C ARG A 80 9.08 12.18 5.60
N GLN A 81 8.98 11.62 6.80
CA GLN A 81 8.06 12.07 7.85
C GLN A 81 8.84 12.65 9.02
N GLY A 82 8.74 13.97 9.26
CA GLY A 82 9.43 14.60 10.38
C GLY A 82 10.96 14.62 10.28
N ARG A 83 11.65 14.57 11.42
CA ARG A 83 13.11 14.69 11.46
C ARG A 83 13.82 13.37 11.22
N ASP A 84 13.18 12.26 11.53
CA ASP A 84 13.80 10.96 11.78
C ASP A 84 12.91 9.79 11.35
N ARG A 85 11.92 10.00 10.46
CA ARG A 85 11.03 8.91 10.02
C ARG A 85 10.87 8.88 8.50
N LEU A 86 10.54 7.69 8.00
CA LEU A 86 10.22 7.42 6.61
C LEU A 86 8.85 6.77 6.48
N GLU A 87 8.00 7.33 5.66
CA GLU A 87 6.76 6.69 5.20
C GLU A 87 7.01 6.04 3.84
N ILE A 88 6.70 4.76 3.73
CA ILE A 88 6.82 3.97 2.51
C ILE A 88 5.43 3.46 2.17
N THR A 89 4.86 3.94 1.09
CA THR A 89 3.56 3.50 0.58
C THR A 89 3.76 2.64 -0.66
N MET A 90 3.20 1.43 -0.66
CA MET A 90 3.07 0.60 -1.85
C MET A 90 1.60 0.44 -2.23
N PRO A 91 1.25 0.48 -3.52
CA PRO A 91 -0.07 0.07 -3.96
C PRO A 91 -0.23 -1.45 -3.81
N LEU A 92 -1.46 -1.90 -3.61
CA LEU A 92 -1.79 -3.34 -3.67
C LEU A 92 -2.11 -3.74 -5.12
N PRO A 93 -1.98 -5.04 -5.47
CA PRO A 93 -2.30 -5.54 -6.81
C PRO A 93 -3.74 -5.20 -7.22
N GLY A 94 -3.87 -4.59 -8.39
CA GLY A 94 -5.17 -4.26 -8.98
C GLY A 94 -6.00 -5.51 -9.29
N ALA A 95 -7.30 -5.33 -9.55
CA ALA A 95 -8.19 -6.45 -9.91
C ALA A 95 -7.74 -7.20 -11.17
N GLU A 96 -7.13 -6.50 -12.13
CA GLU A 96 -6.59 -7.10 -13.36
C GLU A 96 -5.35 -7.96 -13.07
N ALA A 97 -4.40 -7.48 -12.26
CA ALA A 97 -3.24 -8.26 -11.82
C ALA A 97 -3.67 -9.53 -11.06
N ARG A 98 -4.67 -9.43 -10.18
CA ARG A 98 -5.25 -10.59 -9.48
C ARG A 98 -5.89 -11.59 -10.45
N ARG A 99 -6.61 -11.11 -11.47
CA ARG A 99 -7.18 -11.97 -12.52
C ARG A 99 -6.11 -12.67 -13.33
N LEU A 100 -5.07 -11.95 -13.78
CA LEU A 100 -3.96 -12.51 -14.54
C LEU A 100 -3.18 -13.55 -13.71
N ARG A 101 -2.99 -13.29 -12.43
CA ARG A 101 -2.42 -14.25 -11.48
C ARG A 101 -3.27 -15.52 -11.39
N SER A 102 -4.58 -15.38 -11.21
CA SER A 102 -5.50 -16.51 -11.18
C SER A 102 -5.50 -17.31 -12.49
N VAL A 103 -5.35 -16.64 -13.65
CA VAL A 103 -5.18 -17.31 -14.95
C VAL A 103 -3.87 -18.11 -14.99
N TYR A 104 -2.76 -17.53 -14.57
CA TYR A 104 -1.48 -18.23 -14.43
C TYR A 104 -1.59 -19.46 -13.51
N GLU A 105 -2.15 -19.29 -12.31
CA GLU A 105 -2.36 -20.36 -11.34
C GLU A 105 -3.30 -21.46 -11.90
N THR A 106 -4.30 -21.08 -12.68
CA THR A 106 -5.21 -22.03 -13.36
C THR A 106 -4.47 -22.84 -14.42
N GLU A 107 -3.67 -22.22 -15.29
CA GLU A 107 -2.90 -22.93 -16.31
C GLU A 107 -1.86 -23.86 -15.68
N LEU A 108 -1.19 -23.41 -14.61
CA LEU A 108 -0.27 -24.24 -13.84
C LEU A 108 -0.99 -25.41 -13.16
N GLY A 109 -2.19 -25.20 -12.62
CA GLY A 109 -3.05 -26.25 -12.06
C GLY A 109 -3.44 -27.30 -13.09
N ARG A 110 -3.76 -26.91 -14.32
CA ARG A 110 -4.03 -27.87 -15.41
C ARG A 110 -2.81 -28.71 -15.78
N LEU A 111 -1.60 -28.16 -15.64
CA LEU A 111 -0.37 -28.92 -15.81
C LEU A 111 -0.19 -29.93 -14.67
N ALA A 112 -0.48 -29.50 -13.44
CA ALA A 112 -0.48 -30.37 -12.25
C ALA A 112 -1.48 -31.53 -12.37
N GLU A 113 -2.63 -31.31 -13.00
CA GLU A 113 -3.59 -32.38 -13.25
C GLU A 113 -3.03 -33.48 -14.16
N ARG A 114 -2.03 -33.20 -15.00
CA ARG A 114 -1.41 -34.22 -15.87
C ARG A 114 -0.32 -35.00 -15.14
N SER A 115 0.32 -34.43 -14.13
CA SER A 115 1.38 -35.11 -13.38
C SER A 115 0.83 -36.34 -12.64
N ILE A 116 1.67 -37.37 -12.51
CA ILE A 116 1.35 -38.55 -11.75
C ILE A 116 1.99 -38.42 -10.38
N SER A 117 1.17 -38.47 -9.33
CA SER A 117 1.68 -38.47 -7.97
C SER A 117 2.13 -39.87 -7.56
N GLU A 118 3.07 -39.93 -6.62
CA GLU A 118 3.51 -41.20 -6.05
C GLU A 118 2.36 -41.99 -5.44
N ALA A 119 1.39 -41.30 -4.80
CA ALA A 119 0.18 -41.92 -4.26
C ALA A 119 -0.67 -42.59 -5.34
N GLN A 120 -0.77 -42.00 -6.54
CA GLN A 120 -1.52 -42.62 -7.64
C GLN A 120 -0.84 -43.88 -8.18
N ILE A 121 0.50 -43.92 -8.21
CA ILE A 121 1.28 -45.11 -8.57
C ILE A 121 1.06 -46.21 -7.53
N ASP A 122 1.19 -45.86 -6.25
CA ASP A 122 1.08 -46.81 -5.16
C ASP A 122 -0.34 -47.38 -5.08
N GLN A 123 -1.39 -46.56 -5.28
CA GLN A 123 -2.76 -47.03 -5.46
C GLN A 123 -2.92 -47.99 -6.66
N LEU A 124 -2.30 -47.68 -7.81
CA LEU A 124 -2.43 -48.50 -9.02
C LEU A 124 -1.87 -49.91 -8.82
N VAL A 125 -0.68 -50.04 -8.24
CA VAL A 125 -0.01 -51.33 -8.08
C VAL A 125 -0.68 -52.22 -7.03
N ARG A 126 -1.48 -51.64 -6.13
CA ARG A 126 -2.21 -52.34 -5.05
C ARG A 126 -3.54 -52.97 -5.47
N ILE A 127 -4.10 -52.55 -6.61
CA ILE A 127 -5.37 -53.09 -7.08
C ILE A 127 -5.18 -54.55 -7.46
N THR A 128 -5.93 -55.45 -6.81
CA THR A 128 -5.86 -56.89 -7.06
C THR A 128 -6.79 -57.37 -8.18
N ASP A 129 -7.87 -56.64 -8.48
CA ASP A 129 -8.75 -56.93 -9.62
C ASP A 129 -8.10 -56.49 -10.95
N PRO A 130 -7.82 -57.42 -11.88
CA PRO A 130 -7.22 -57.09 -13.18
C PRO A 130 -8.05 -56.10 -14.03
N GLN A 131 -9.37 -56.16 -13.96
CA GLN A 131 -10.23 -55.26 -14.74
C GLN A 131 -10.15 -53.84 -14.20
N GLU A 132 -10.26 -53.67 -12.88
CA GLU A 132 -10.15 -52.38 -12.21
C GLU A 132 -8.74 -51.78 -12.36
N ARG A 133 -7.69 -52.60 -12.22
CA ARG A 133 -6.29 -52.17 -12.39
C ARG A 133 -6.03 -51.68 -13.80
N SER A 134 -6.53 -52.41 -14.82
CA SER A 134 -6.39 -51.99 -16.22
C SER A 134 -7.15 -50.70 -16.54
N ALA A 135 -8.33 -50.49 -15.92
CA ALA A 135 -9.11 -49.27 -16.06
C ALA A 135 -8.42 -48.07 -15.38
N ARG A 136 -7.84 -48.26 -14.19
CA ARG A 136 -7.08 -47.22 -13.48
C ARG A 136 -5.80 -46.86 -14.23
N LEU A 137 -5.08 -47.85 -14.76
CA LEU A 137 -3.91 -47.65 -15.61
C LEU A 137 -4.26 -46.81 -16.85
N ALA A 138 -5.36 -47.16 -17.55
CA ALA A 138 -5.82 -46.40 -18.70
C ALA A 138 -6.20 -44.95 -18.35
N ARG A 139 -6.79 -44.71 -17.18
CA ARG A 139 -7.10 -43.35 -16.70
C ARG A 139 -5.85 -42.53 -16.37
N LEU A 140 -4.82 -43.15 -15.80
CA LEU A 140 -3.55 -42.48 -15.47
C LEU A 140 -2.72 -42.21 -16.72
N ALA A 141 -2.68 -43.16 -17.65
CA ALA A 141 -1.98 -43.00 -18.92
C ALA A 141 -2.67 -42.02 -19.90
N ARG A 142 -4.00 -41.89 -19.80
CA ARG A 142 -4.82 -41.07 -20.71
C ARG A 142 -4.55 -41.45 -22.18
N ASP A 143 -4.16 -40.48 -23.00
CA ASP A 143 -3.83 -40.65 -24.42
C ASP A 143 -2.33 -40.93 -24.66
N ASN A 144 -1.49 -40.92 -23.60
CA ASN A 144 -0.05 -41.09 -23.72
C ASN A 144 0.32 -42.59 -23.80
N ALA A 145 0.72 -43.03 -24.99
CA ALA A 145 1.04 -44.43 -25.26
C ALA A 145 2.34 -44.90 -24.58
N GLU A 146 3.32 -44.02 -24.43
CA GLU A 146 4.60 -44.30 -23.78
C GLU A 146 4.43 -44.48 -22.28
N LEU A 147 3.73 -43.55 -21.64
CA LEU A 147 3.34 -43.62 -20.23
C LEU A 147 2.48 -44.85 -19.95
N ARG A 148 1.59 -45.23 -20.88
CA ARG A 148 0.82 -46.48 -20.76
C ARG A 148 1.73 -47.71 -20.73
N ALA A 149 2.77 -47.74 -21.56
CA ALA A 149 3.74 -48.82 -21.58
C ALA A 149 4.55 -48.85 -20.27
N LEU A 150 5.04 -47.70 -19.81
CA LEU A 150 5.79 -47.56 -18.55
C LEU A 150 4.95 -47.96 -17.33
N LEU A 151 3.69 -47.55 -17.26
CA LEU A 151 2.76 -47.96 -16.19
C LEU A 151 2.47 -49.47 -16.26
N SER A 152 2.46 -50.07 -17.45
CA SER A 152 2.27 -51.52 -17.59
C SER A 152 3.50 -52.29 -17.12
N GLU A 153 4.70 -51.81 -17.47
CA GLU A 153 5.99 -52.36 -16.99
C GLU A 153 6.14 -52.19 -15.48
N LEU A 154 5.70 -51.07 -14.92
CA LEU A 154 5.66 -50.81 -13.48
C LEU A 154 4.81 -51.85 -12.75
N VAL A 155 3.61 -52.13 -13.26
CA VAL A 155 2.72 -53.14 -12.68
C VAL A 155 3.34 -54.54 -12.78
N GLU A 156 3.96 -54.88 -13.92
CA GLU A 156 4.61 -56.18 -14.10
C GLU A 156 5.81 -56.38 -13.16
N THR A 157 6.66 -55.36 -13.03
CA THR A 157 7.83 -55.39 -12.13
C THR A 157 7.42 -55.42 -10.66
N TYR A 158 6.33 -54.76 -10.30
CA TYR A 158 5.73 -54.85 -8.97
C TYR A 158 5.19 -56.26 -8.67
N ASP A 159 4.42 -56.85 -9.59
CA ASP A 159 3.88 -58.20 -9.43
C ASP A 159 5.02 -59.22 -9.27
N ARG A 160 6.09 -59.08 -10.06
CA ARG A 160 7.31 -59.92 -9.98
C ARG A 160 8.05 -59.75 -8.65
N GLN A 161 8.15 -58.51 -8.15
CA GLN A 161 8.72 -58.23 -6.84
C GLN A 161 7.90 -58.87 -5.72
N SER A 162 6.57 -58.71 -5.76
CA SER A 162 5.64 -59.23 -4.77
C SER A 162 5.66 -60.76 -4.72
N ALA A 163 5.64 -61.43 -5.88
CA ALA A 163 5.73 -62.88 -5.97
C ALA A 163 7.08 -63.43 -5.43
N SER A 164 8.20 -62.82 -5.84
CA SER A 164 9.53 -63.24 -5.37
C SER A 164 9.71 -63.02 -3.86
N ALA A 165 9.10 -61.96 -3.31
CA ALA A 165 9.13 -61.66 -1.88
C ALA A 165 8.31 -62.68 -1.07
N ALA A 166 7.13 -63.07 -1.56
CA ALA A 166 6.30 -64.09 -0.93
C ALA A 166 7.02 -65.46 -0.86
N GLU A 167 7.67 -65.89 -1.95
CA GLU A 167 8.48 -67.12 -1.97
C GLU A 167 9.63 -67.09 -0.94
N LEU A 168 10.27 -65.93 -0.77
CA LEU A 168 11.37 -65.76 0.19
C LEU A 168 10.88 -65.78 1.64
N ASP A 169 9.70 -65.22 1.89
CA ASP A 169 9.07 -65.19 3.21
C ASP A 169 8.57 -66.60 3.62
N GLU A 170 8.02 -67.38 2.68
CA GLU A 170 7.65 -68.79 2.89
C GLU A 170 8.87 -69.64 3.27
N MET A 171 9.98 -69.55 2.52
CA MET A 171 11.23 -70.24 2.87
C MET A 171 11.81 -69.81 4.23
N ARG A 172 11.58 -68.54 4.64
CA ARG A 172 11.99 -68.05 5.96
C ARG A 172 11.14 -68.66 7.07
N GLN A 173 9.81 -68.75 6.87
CA GLN A 173 8.89 -69.35 7.84
C GLN A 173 9.15 -70.85 8.02
N ASP A 174 9.54 -71.54 6.95
CA ASP A 174 9.92 -72.96 6.98
C ASP A 174 11.32 -73.23 7.60
N GLY A 175 12.05 -72.18 8.01
CA GLY A 175 13.37 -72.31 8.64
C GLY A 175 14.51 -72.70 7.68
N ARG A 176 14.30 -72.60 6.35
CA ARG A 176 15.24 -73.04 5.30
C ARG A 176 16.31 -72.00 4.92
N THR A 177 16.71 -71.16 5.88
CA THR A 177 17.60 -70.00 5.64
C THR A 177 19.06 -70.37 5.37
N GLY A 178 19.46 -71.62 5.65
CA GLY A 178 20.82 -72.14 5.42
C GLY A 178 21.06 -72.75 4.03
N GLU A 179 20.03 -72.86 3.18
CA GLU A 179 20.12 -73.53 1.89
C GLU A 179 20.72 -72.62 0.79
N PRO A 180 21.50 -73.16 -0.17
CA PRO A 180 22.03 -72.38 -1.31
C PRO A 180 20.93 -71.68 -2.14
N GLU A 181 19.75 -72.29 -2.18
CA GLU A 181 18.55 -71.78 -2.87
C GLU A 181 18.03 -70.48 -2.22
N TYR A 182 18.14 -70.34 -0.90
CA TYR A 182 17.76 -69.12 -0.17
C TYR A 182 18.58 -67.91 -0.63
N ASN A 183 19.89 -68.08 -0.81
CA ASN A 183 20.77 -67.00 -1.30
C ASN A 183 20.48 -66.61 -2.75
N THR A 184 20.05 -67.57 -3.58
CA THR A 184 19.67 -67.33 -4.96
C THR A 184 18.33 -66.59 -5.05
N LEU A 185 17.35 -66.98 -4.24
CA LEU A 185 16.05 -66.31 -4.15
C LEU A 185 16.18 -64.90 -3.56
N ARG A 186 17.03 -64.71 -2.55
CA ARG A 186 17.36 -63.39 -1.98
C ARG A 186 17.93 -62.43 -3.04
N ARG A 187 18.81 -62.90 -3.94
CA ARG A 187 19.31 -62.08 -5.06
C ARG A 187 18.19 -61.71 -6.03
N ARG A 188 17.32 -62.67 -6.39
CA ARG A 188 16.16 -62.42 -7.26
C ARG A 188 15.21 -61.35 -6.69
N VAL A 189 14.96 -61.35 -5.39
CA VAL A 189 14.15 -60.31 -4.72
C VAL A 189 14.81 -58.93 -4.79
N ILE A 190 16.14 -58.86 -4.62
CA ILE A 190 16.89 -57.61 -4.76
C ILE A 190 16.79 -57.09 -6.19
N ASP A 191 17.01 -57.94 -7.18
CA ASP A 191 16.96 -57.58 -8.60
C ASP A 191 15.55 -57.11 -9.00
N ALA A 192 14.50 -57.81 -8.55
CA ALA A 192 13.11 -57.42 -8.79
C ALA A 192 12.76 -56.08 -8.12
N ARG A 193 13.28 -55.81 -6.92
CA ARG A 193 13.10 -54.53 -6.22
C ARG A 193 13.86 -53.38 -6.88
N VAL A 194 15.01 -53.65 -7.48
CA VAL A 194 15.74 -52.67 -8.29
C VAL A 194 14.92 -52.37 -9.55
N ALA A 195 14.46 -53.40 -10.26
CA ALA A 195 13.64 -53.24 -11.47
C ALA A 195 12.35 -52.44 -11.21
N TYR A 196 11.62 -52.72 -10.12
CA TYR A 196 10.45 -51.93 -9.73
C TYR A 196 10.79 -50.47 -9.43
N ARG A 197 11.89 -50.20 -8.71
CA ARG A 197 12.34 -48.82 -8.45
C ARG A 197 12.70 -48.09 -9.73
N THR A 198 13.36 -48.76 -10.67
CA THR A 198 13.70 -48.21 -11.99
C THR A 198 12.45 -47.89 -12.80
N ALA A 199 11.48 -48.82 -12.87
CA ALA A 199 10.21 -48.59 -13.54
C ALA A 199 9.40 -47.46 -12.88
N ARG A 200 9.42 -47.37 -11.55
CA ARG A 200 8.76 -46.30 -10.77
C ARG A 200 9.35 -44.93 -11.05
N SER A 201 10.68 -44.83 -11.11
CA SER A 201 11.35 -43.59 -11.52
C SER A 201 10.96 -43.20 -12.94
N ALA A 202 11.00 -44.17 -13.88
CA ALA A 202 10.68 -43.90 -15.28
C ALA A 202 9.24 -43.36 -15.48
N VAL A 203 8.27 -43.84 -14.70
CA VAL A 203 6.90 -43.31 -14.72
C VAL A 203 6.82 -41.87 -14.18
N LEU A 204 7.53 -41.56 -13.10
CA LEU A 204 7.57 -40.22 -12.52
C LEU A 204 8.32 -39.22 -13.43
N ASP A 205 9.37 -39.69 -14.11
CA ASP A 205 10.18 -38.91 -15.05
C ASP A 205 9.51 -38.68 -16.41
N ALA A 206 8.37 -39.32 -16.68
CA ALA A 206 7.67 -39.26 -17.97
C ALA A 206 6.73 -38.06 -18.11
N VAL A 207 6.43 -37.34 -17.02
CA VAL A 207 5.47 -36.23 -17.04
C VAL A 207 6.04 -35.01 -16.30
N PRO A 208 5.88 -33.79 -16.84
CA PRO A 208 6.38 -32.59 -16.18
C PRO A 208 5.64 -32.31 -14.87
N THR A 209 6.37 -31.82 -13.88
CA THR A 209 5.79 -31.30 -12.64
C THR A 209 5.61 -29.78 -12.71
N PRO A 210 4.64 -29.20 -11.99
CA PRO A 210 4.50 -27.74 -11.87
C PRO A 210 5.79 -27.07 -11.38
N GLY A 211 6.48 -27.71 -10.42
CA GLY A 211 7.71 -27.18 -9.84
C GLY A 211 8.84 -26.99 -10.86
N GLU A 212 9.05 -27.96 -11.76
CA GLU A 212 10.06 -27.84 -12.83
C GLU A 212 9.79 -26.66 -13.76
N VAL A 213 8.51 -26.40 -14.06
CA VAL A 213 8.11 -25.27 -14.92
C VAL A 213 8.28 -23.94 -14.18
N GLU A 214 7.85 -23.84 -12.92
CA GLU A 214 8.05 -22.64 -12.11
C GLU A 214 9.53 -22.31 -11.91
N GLU A 215 10.36 -23.32 -11.66
CA GLU A 215 11.81 -23.16 -11.53
C GLU A 215 12.40 -22.64 -12.84
N ALA A 216 11.99 -23.19 -13.98
CA ALA A 216 12.42 -22.69 -15.29
C ALA A 216 12.00 -21.23 -15.51
N LEU A 217 10.76 -20.86 -15.16
CA LEU A 217 10.21 -19.49 -15.33
C LEU A 217 10.93 -18.43 -14.47
N ASN A 218 11.46 -18.84 -13.32
CA ASN A 218 12.19 -17.96 -12.39
C ASN A 218 13.66 -17.73 -12.81
N ARG A 219 14.17 -18.44 -13.82
CA ARG A 219 15.52 -18.22 -14.37
C ARG A 219 15.59 -16.91 -15.16
N SER A 220 16.81 -16.40 -15.39
CA SER A 220 17.02 -15.16 -16.15
C SER A 220 16.57 -15.27 -17.61
N ASP A 221 15.87 -14.24 -18.09
CA ASP A 221 15.39 -14.13 -19.48
C ASP A 221 16.42 -13.54 -20.46
N ARG A 222 17.66 -13.26 -20.01
CA ARG A 222 18.68 -12.59 -20.82
C ARG A 222 19.58 -13.55 -21.62
N PRO A 223 19.85 -13.28 -22.91
CA PRO A 223 20.76 -14.09 -23.72
C PRO A 223 22.21 -13.94 -23.25
N LEU A 224 22.98 -15.03 -23.33
CA LEU A 224 24.37 -15.10 -22.86
C LEU A 224 25.33 -14.86 -24.03
N ARG A 225 26.27 -13.91 -23.90
CA ARG A 225 27.28 -13.62 -24.93
C ARG A 225 28.64 -14.17 -24.53
N LEU A 226 29.13 -15.17 -25.25
CA LEU A 226 30.40 -15.84 -24.98
C LEU A 226 31.38 -15.66 -26.14
N GLU A 227 32.68 -15.78 -25.83
CA GLU A 227 33.72 -15.84 -26.85
C GLU A 227 33.67 -17.18 -27.59
N GLY A 228 33.70 -17.13 -28.92
CA GLY A 228 33.72 -18.30 -29.80
C GLY A 228 35.08 -19.01 -29.76
N ARG A 229 35.12 -20.25 -30.27
CA ARG A 229 36.34 -21.09 -30.27
C ARG A 229 37.55 -20.45 -30.97
N ASP A 230 37.33 -19.46 -31.84
CA ASP A 230 38.37 -18.74 -32.56
C ASP A 230 38.94 -17.53 -31.79
N ARG A 231 38.43 -17.25 -30.58
CA ARG A 231 38.78 -16.09 -29.75
C ARG A 231 38.62 -14.71 -30.42
N ARG A 232 37.79 -14.66 -31.48
CA ARG A 232 37.58 -13.44 -32.31
C ARG A 232 36.11 -13.17 -32.59
N THR A 233 35.26 -14.20 -32.56
CA THR A 233 33.81 -14.07 -32.72
C THR A 233 33.09 -14.12 -31.38
N MET A 234 32.03 -13.34 -31.23
CA MET A 234 31.12 -13.41 -30.07
C MET A 234 29.89 -14.23 -30.48
N VAL A 235 29.54 -15.24 -29.70
CA VAL A 235 28.36 -16.08 -29.92
C VAL A 235 27.32 -15.74 -28.86
N GLU A 236 26.11 -15.41 -29.32
CA GLU A 236 24.96 -15.13 -28.47
C GLU A 236 24.13 -16.41 -28.33
N LEU A 237 24.03 -16.93 -27.11
CA LEU A 237 23.20 -18.08 -26.75
C LEU A 237 21.87 -17.57 -26.17
N ASP A 238 20.81 -18.36 -26.34
CA ASP A 238 19.48 -18.07 -25.77
C ASP A 238 19.53 -17.87 -24.25
N SER A 239 18.47 -17.33 -23.66
CA SER A 239 18.48 -17.08 -22.22
C SER A 239 18.43 -18.36 -21.39
N PRO A 240 18.98 -18.36 -20.15
CA PRO A 240 18.86 -19.49 -19.23
C PRO A 240 17.42 -19.98 -19.05
N ARG A 241 16.46 -19.05 -18.96
CA ARG A 241 15.02 -19.34 -18.92
C ARG A 241 14.53 -19.99 -20.20
N GLN A 242 14.83 -19.39 -21.36
CA GLN A 242 14.39 -19.90 -22.66
C GLN A 242 14.91 -21.32 -22.89
N ARG A 243 16.20 -21.56 -22.63
CA ARG A 243 16.78 -22.91 -22.73
C ARG A 243 16.20 -23.91 -21.75
N ALA A 244 15.88 -23.49 -20.52
CA ALA A 244 15.23 -24.38 -19.55
C ALA A 244 13.82 -24.77 -20.03
N ILE A 245 13.06 -23.81 -20.54
CA ILE A 245 11.73 -24.05 -21.13
C ILE A 245 11.85 -24.93 -22.38
N ASP A 246 12.81 -24.68 -23.27
CA ASP A 246 12.98 -25.45 -24.50
C ASP A 246 13.40 -26.89 -24.19
N ARG A 247 14.30 -27.10 -23.21
CA ARG A 247 14.64 -28.45 -22.72
C ARG A 247 13.43 -29.16 -22.11
N LEU A 248 12.57 -28.46 -21.36
CA LEU A 248 11.35 -29.04 -20.82
C LEU A 248 10.37 -29.44 -21.94
N LYS A 249 10.24 -28.63 -22.99
CA LYS A 249 9.40 -28.94 -24.16
C LYS A 249 9.96 -30.11 -24.96
N GLU A 250 11.29 -30.20 -25.10
CA GLU A 250 11.97 -31.33 -25.75
C GLU A 250 11.82 -32.63 -24.95
N ARG A 251 11.95 -32.55 -23.62
CA ARG A 251 11.77 -33.69 -22.70
C ARG A 251 10.31 -34.15 -22.65
N TYR A 252 9.35 -33.22 -22.75
CA TYR A 252 7.92 -33.48 -22.61
C TYR A 252 7.12 -32.98 -23.83
N PRO A 253 7.27 -33.59 -25.01
CA PRO A 253 6.66 -33.10 -26.25
C PRO A 253 5.12 -33.07 -26.21
N GLU A 254 4.48 -34.00 -25.50
CA GLU A 254 3.01 -34.03 -25.33
C GLU A 254 2.47 -32.91 -24.40
N ALA A 255 3.33 -32.33 -23.57
CA ALA A 255 3.01 -31.23 -22.66
C ALA A 255 3.51 -29.87 -23.18
N ALA A 256 4.23 -29.83 -24.30
CA ALA A 256 4.89 -28.62 -24.81
C ALA A 256 3.91 -27.46 -25.04
N GLU A 257 2.71 -27.71 -25.58
CA GLU A 257 1.67 -26.68 -25.77
C GLU A 257 1.17 -26.13 -24.43
N GLN A 258 1.08 -26.97 -23.40
CA GLN A 258 0.58 -26.57 -22.09
C GLN A 258 1.65 -25.80 -21.31
N ILE A 259 2.90 -26.23 -21.39
CA ILE A 259 4.06 -25.48 -20.89
C ILE A 259 4.10 -24.09 -21.55
N GLU A 260 3.88 -23.99 -22.87
CA GLU A 260 3.82 -22.70 -23.57
C GLU A 260 2.69 -21.80 -23.07
N ARG A 261 1.49 -22.35 -22.80
CA ARG A 261 0.38 -21.57 -22.22
C ARG A 261 0.71 -21.03 -20.84
N VAL A 262 1.38 -21.81 -19.99
CA VAL A 262 1.85 -21.37 -18.66
C VAL A 262 2.88 -20.26 -18.80
N VAL A 263 3.83 -20.37 -19.74
CA VAL A 263 4.83 -19.34 -20.03
C VAL A 263 4.16 -18.04 -20.49
N ILE A 264 3.20 -18.11 -21.41
CA ILE A 264 2.46 -16.93 -21.88
C ILE A 264 1.67 -16.29 -20.74
N ALA A 265 0.99 -17.09 -19.92
CA ALA A 265 0.24 -16.59 -18.77
C ALA A 265 1.16 -15.91 -17.74
N TRP A 266 2.31 -16.52 -17.46
CA TRP A 266 3.34 -15.95 -16.58
C TRP A 266 3.92 -14.65 -17.12
N ASP A 267 4.34 -14.62 -18.38
CA ASP A 267 4.91 -13.40 -18.99
C ASP A 267 3.86 -12.28 -19.05
N THR A 268 2.59 -12.60 -19.33
CA THR A 268 1.49 -11.62 -19.30
C THR A 268 1.24 -11.11 -17.88
N TYR A 269 1.22 -11.99 -16.88
CA TYR A 269 1.10 -11.61 -15.47
C TYR A 269 2.27 -10.71 -15.04
N ASN A 270 3.51 -11.12 -15.33
CA ASN A 270 4.73 -10.44 -14.92
C ASN A 270 4.87 -9.06 -15.58
N GLN A 271 4.44 -8.89 -16.84
CA GLN A 271 4.42 -7.60 -17.52
C GLN A 271 3.39 -6.62 -16.93
N ASN A 272 2.27 -7.13 -16.39
CA ASN A 272 1.21 -6.32 -15.78
C ASN A 272 1.35 -6.19 -14.26
N ARG A 273 2.41 -6.75 -13.69
CA ARG A 273 2.71 -6.66 -12.25
C ARG A 273 3.22 -5.27 -11.91
N GLN A 274 2.30 -4.40 -11.50
CA GLN A 274 2.57 -3.01 -11.09
C GLN A 274 2.71 -2.82 -9.57
N ALA A 275 2.75 -3.91 -8.79
CA ALA A 275 2.82 -3.85 -7.34
C ALA A 275 3.56 -5.08 -6.79
N LEU A 276 4.11 -4.93 -5.59
CA LEU A 276 4.49 -6.07 -4.77
C LEU A 276 3.22 -6.77 -4.30
N ASP A 277 3.25 -8.11 -4.27
CA ASP A 277 2.08 -8.91 -3.96
C ASP A 277 1.74 -8.89 -2.46
N ASP A 278 2.76 -8.73 -1.62
CA ASP A 278 2.63 -8.74 -0.16
C ASP A 278 3.49 -7.66 0.52
N PRO A 279 3.02 -7.01 1.61
CA PRO A 279 3.81 -6.05 2.38
C PRO A 279 5.10 -6.62 2.94
N SER A 280 5.11 -7.92 3.25
CA SER A 280 6.27 -8.64 3.75
C SER A 280 7.39 -8.72 2.72
N ASP A 281 7.08 -8.73 1.42
CA ASP A 281 8.09 -8.64 0.36
C ASP A 281 8.80 -7.30 0.39
N LEU A 282 8.06 -6.22 0.59
CA LEU A 282 8.62 -4.89 0.76
C LEU A 282 9.45 -4.81 2.05
N ILE A 283 8.93 -5.31 3.17
CA ILE A 283 9.67 -5.36 4.45
C ILE A 283 10.98 -6.14 4.28
N ARG A 284 10.95 -7.27 3.55
CA ARG A 284 12.14 -8.08 3.25
C ARG A 284 13.14 -7.33 2.36
N LEU A 285 12.67 -6.67 1.31
CA LEU A 285 13.50 -5.83 0.43
C LEU A 285 14.12 -4.66 1.19
N LEU A 286 13.43 -4.10 2.17
CA LEU A 286 13.95 -3.05 3.05
C LEU A 286 14.93 -3.60 4.11
N ARG A 287 14.76 -4.86 4.54
CA ARG A 287 15.59 -5.54 5.55
C ARG A 287 16.92 -6.06 5.06
N ALA A 288 17.02 -6.57 3.82
CA ALA A 288 18.32 -6.98 3.28
C ALA A 288 19.28 -5.76 3.39
N SER A 289 20.55 -5.92 3.70
CA SER A 289 21.34 -4.78 4.19
C SER A 289 22.31 -4.22 3.15
N GLY A 290 22.44 -4.86 1.98
CA GLY A 290 23.38 -4.42 0.95
C GLY A 290 24.82 -4.45 1.46
N VAL A 291 25.12 -5.38 2.38
CA VAL A 291 26.37 -5.40 3.14
C VAL A 291 27.43 -6.06 2.27
N LEU A 292 28.36 -5.23 1.80
CA LEU A 292 29.56 -5.70 1.11
C LEU A 292 30.45 -6.44 2.11
N THR A 293 30.82 -7.68 1.80
CA THR A 293 31.82 -8.43 2.56
C THR A 293 32.90 -9.00 1.64
N PHE A 294 34.09 -9.20 2.17
CA PHE A 294 35.21 -9.80 1.43
C PHE A 294 35.67 -11.05 2.14
N ARG A 295 35.94 -12.12 1.38
CA ARG A 295 36.40 -13.40 1.93
C ARG A 295 37.47 -13.99 1.04
N ILE A 296 38.50 -14.58 1.63
CA ILE A 296 39.51 -15.33 0.88
C ILE A 296 38.92 -16.72 0.55
N THR A 297 39.01 -17.12 -0.72
CA THR A 297 38.50 -18.42 -1.16
C THR A 297 39.46 -19.53 -0.75
N VAL A 298 38.94 -20.76 -0.72
CA VAL A 298 39.75 -21.94 -0.49
C VAL A 298 40.41 -22.39 -1.80
N ASP A 299 41.74 -22.44 -1.81
CA ASP A 299 42.53 -22.96 -2.93
C ASP A 299 42.74 -24.48 -2.77
N PRO A 300 42.25 -25.31 -3.71
CA PRO A 300 42.40 -26.76 -3.65
C PRO A 300 43.86 -27.22 -3.70
N THR A 301 44.75 -26.41 -4.25
CA THR A 301 46.18 -26.75 -4.37
C THR A 301 47.03 -26.35 -3.17
N SER A 302 46.42 -25.69 -2.17
CA SER A 302 47.14 -25.23 -0.98
C SER A 302 47.48 -26.36 -0.01
N GLU A 303 48.68 -26.30 0.59
CA GLU A 303 49.12 -27.24 1.64
C GLU A 303 48.38 -27.04 2.98
N GLU A 304 47.59 -25.98 3.13
CA GLU A 304 46.89 -25.62 4.36
C GLU A 304 45.67 -26.51 4.65
N ILE A 305 45.19 -27.25 3.65
CA ILE A 305 43.97 -28.06 3.74
C ILE A 305 44.22 -29.41 3.09
N SER A 306 43.80 -30.48 3.76
CA SER A 306 43.88 -31.81 3.18
C SER A 306 42.87 -31.98 2.04
N GLN A 307 43.31 -32.59 0.94
CA GLN A 307 42.46 -33.00 -0.18
C GLN A 307 41.32 -33.94 0.26
N GLN A 308 41.52 -34.69 1.36
CA GLN A 308 40.47 -35.50 1.95
C GLN A 308 39.35 -34.63 2.54
N LEU A 309 39.69 -33.60 3.31
CA LEU A 309 38.70 -32.70 3.90
C LEU A 309 37.88 -31.94 2.83
N ILE A 310 38.49 -31.57 1.70
CA ILE A 310 37.77 -30.92 0.59
C ILE A 310 36.76 -31.90 -0.03
N ARG A 311 37.16 -33.16 -0.24
CA ARG A 311 36.25 -34.20 -0.72
C ARG A 311 35.12 -34.44 0.26
N ASP A 312 35.43 -34.58 1.55
CA ASP A 312 34.44 -34.77 2.60
C ASP A 312 33.45 -33.59 2.66
N LEU A 313 33.91 -32.34 2.49
CA LEU A 313 33.04 -31.16 2.45
C LEU A 313 32.19 -31.06 1.18
N ARG A 314 32.70 -31.51 0.02
CA ARG A 314 31.92 -31.60 -1.23
C ARG A 314 30.84 -32.69 -1.11
N GLU A 315 31.18 -33.85 -0.55
CA GLU A 315 30.23 -34.93 -0.29
C GLU A 315 29.16 -34.49 0.71
N ARG A 316 29.55 -33.88 1.83
CA ARG A 316 28.60 -33.31 2.80
C ARG A 316 27.75 -32.20 2.22
N LEU A 317 28.26 -31.40 1.29
CA LEU A 317 27.42 -30.40 0.60
C LEU A 317 26.34 -31.09 -0.25
N ARG A 318 26.71 -32.14 -1.00
CA ARG A 318 25.77 -32.93 -1.81
C ARG A 318 24.74 -33.68 -0.95
N GLU A 319 25.12 -34.12 0.24
CA GLU A 319 24.28 -34.97 1.11
C GLU A 319 23.50 -34.19 2.18
N GLU A 320 24.05 -33.11 2.75
CA GLU A 320 23.52 -32.38 3.91
C GLU A 320 23.18 -30.91 3.62
N GLY A 321 23.56 -30.39 2.45
CA GLY A 321 23.34 -29.00 2.03
C GLY A 321 24.31 -27.96 2.62
N PRO A 322 24.29 -26.72 2.10
CA PRO A 322 25.33 -25.72 2.33
C PRO A 322 25.42 -25.17 3.74
N GLN A 323 24.33 -25.23 4.52
CA GLN A 323 24.33 -24.76 5.91
C GLN A 323 25.00 -25.76 6.87
N ARG A 324 24.93 -27.06 6.56
CA ARG A 324 25.48 -28.14 7.40
C ARG A 324 26.87 -28.58 6.97
N ALA A 325 27.18 -28.48 5.67
CA ALA A 325 28.49 -28.75 5.09
C ALA A 325 29.56 -27.68 5.39
N ARG A 326 29.59 -27.14 6.62
CA ARG A 326 30.56 -26.14 7.07
C ARG A 326 31.48 -26.68 8.15
N THR A 327 32.59 -25.97 8.38
CA THR A 327 33.46 -26.16 9.54
C THR A 327 33.48 -24.87 10.36
N ASN A 328 34.17 -24.85 11.50
CA ASN A 328 34.36 -23.61 12.27
C ASN A 328 35.15 -22.54 11.49
N ASP A 329 35.93 -22.95 10.47
CA ASP A 329 36.82 -22.06 9.74
C ASP A 329 36.39 -21.84 8.27
N MET A 330 35.41 -22.56 7.76
CA MET A 330 35.00 -22.52 6.34
C MET A 330 33.50 -22.64 6.17
N ARG A 331 32.97 -21.93 5.17
CA ARG A 331 31.55 -21.94 4.83
C ARG A 331 31.36 -21.87 3.31
N TRP A 332 30.29 -22.50 2.83
CA TRP A 332 29.85 -22.41 1.44
C TRP A 332 29.03 -21.14 1.22
N PHE A 333 29.31 -20.46 0.12
CA PHE A 333 28.58 -19.27 -0.32
C PHE A 333 28.10 -19.47 -1.76
N ARG A 334 26.87 -19.05 -2.03
CA ARG A 334 26.27 -19.20 -3.35
C ARG A 334 26.94 -18.25 -4.33
N ILE A 335 27.19 -18.73 -5.54
CA ILE A 335 27.60 -17.88 -6.67
C ILE A 335 26.33 -17.25 -7.24
N ASN A 336 26.27 -15.91 -7.26
CA ASN A 336 25.06 -15.17 -7.66
C ASN A 336 24.65 -15.45 -9.11
N ARG A 337 25.60 -15.41 -10.05
CA ARG A 337 25.39 -15.69 -11.48
C ARG A 337 26.56 -16.45 -12.07
N ILE A 338 26.38 -17.74 -12.29
CA ILE A 338 27.42 -18.62 -12.84
C ILE A 338 27.85 -18.20 -14.25
N GLU A 339 26.95 -17.55 -14.99
CA GLU A 339 27.19 -17.04 -16.34
C GLU A 339 28.35 -16.04 -16.38
N GLY A 340 28.51 -15.21 -15.35
CA GLY A 340 29.59 -14.25 -15.26
C GLY A 340 30.98 -14.86 -15.05
N TRP A 341 31.03 -16.17 -14.81
CA TRP A 341 32.26 -16.94 -14.66
C TRP A 341 32.64 -17.66 -15.95
N LEU A 342 31.80 -17.62 -16.99
CA LEU A 342 32.05 -18.24 -18.28
C LEU A 342 32.66 -17.21 -19.24
N ASN A 343 33.83 -17.52 -19.79
CA ASN A 343 34.50 -16.63 -20.74
C ASN A 343 34.41 -17.13 -22.17
N SER A 344 34.25 -18.45 -22.36
CA SER A 344 34.23 -19.12 -23.66
C SER A 344 33.11 -20.15 -23.76
N ILE A 345 32.78 -20.56 -24.98
CA ILE A 345 31.88 -21.70 -25.22
C ILE A 345 32.47 -22.99 -24.63
N GLU A 346 33.79 -23.17 -24.64
CA GLU A 346 34.41 -24.34 -24.02
C GLU A 346 34.21 -24.36 -22.50
N ASP A 347 34.27 -23.19 -21.83
CA ASP A 347 33.95 -23.12 -20.39
C ASP A 347 32.52 -23.54 -20.11
N TYR A 348 31.59 -23.15 -20.98
CA TYR A 348 30.18 -23.53 -20.87
C TYR A 348 29.98 -25.03 -21.07
N GLU A 349 30.58 -25.62 -22.12
CA GLU A 349 30.52 -27.06 -22.39
C GLU A 349 31.15 -27.85 -21.23
N PHE A 350 32.24 -27.36 -20.65
CA PHE A 350 32.94 -28.02 -19.54
C PHE A 350 32.18 -27.89 -18.21
N LEU A 351 31.55 -26.74 -17.95
CA LEU A 351 30.68 -26.55 -16.78
C LEU A 351 29.54 -27.59 -16.76
N GLN A 352 28.95 -27.92 -17.92
CA GLN A 352 27.88 -28.92 -18.02
C GLN A 352 28.36 -30.36 -17.77
N GLN A 353 29.66 -30.64 -17.90
CA GLN A 353 30.22 -31.99 -17.80
C GLN A 353 30.90 -32.24 -16.45
N ASP A 354 31.67 -31.28 -15.96
CA ASP A 354 32.43 -31.36 -14.72
C ASP A 354 32.59 -29.95 -14.09
N PRO A 355 31.57 -29.48 -13.34
CA PRO A 355 31.62 -28.20 -12.65
C PRO A 355 32.83 -28.06 -11.73
N ALA A 356 33.08 -29.06 -10.89
CA ALA A 356 34.17 -29.04 -9.93
C ALA A 356 35.53 -28.94 -10.63
N GLY A 357 35.74 -29.70 -11.70
CA GLY A 357 36.98 -29.66 -12.49
C GLY A 357 37.22 -28.34 -13.22
N LEU A 358 36.17 -27.65 -13.68
CA LEU A 358 36.31 -26.31 -14.28
C LEU A 358 36.91 -25.31 -13.30
N PHE A 359 36.34 -25.27 -12.09
CA PHE A 359 36.70 -24.32 -11.05
C PHE A 359 38.01 -24.69 -10.35
N GLU A 360 38.30 -25.97 -10.21
CA GLU A 360 39.55 -26.47 -9.63
C GLU A 360 40.76 -26.09 -10.49
N ARG A 361 40.65 -26.16 -11.83
CA ARG A 361 41.67 -25.63 -12.76
C ARG A 361 41.92 -24.14 -12.61
N ARG A 362 40.94 -23.42 -12.07
CA ARG A 362 41.01 -21.98 -11.82
C ARG A 362 41.34 -21.67 -10.36
N GLY A 363 41.64 -22.67 -9.53
CA GLY A 363 42.04 -22.50 -8.13
C GLY A 363 40.88 -22.31 -7.15
N TYR A 364 39.64 -22.64 -7.53
CA TYR A 364 38.47 -22.55 -6.65
C TYR A 364 37.95 -23.93 -6.26
N VAL A 365 37.46 -24.04 -5.03
CA VAL A 365 36.60 -25.16 -4.62
C VAL A 365 35.14 -24.75 -4.84
N VAL A 366 34.56 -25.22 -5.93
CA VAL A 366 33.13 -25.04 -6.27
C VAL A 366 32.49 -26.40 -6.43
N GLU A 367 31.22 -26.49 -6.05
CA GLU A 367 30.41 -27.69 -6.19
C GLU A 367 28.96 -27.29 -6.52
N GLU A 368 28.28 -28.15 -7.29
CA GLU A 368 26.87 -27.96 -7.63
C GLU A 368 25.99 -28.62 -6.55
N PHE A 369 24.97 -27.88 -6.10
CA PHE A 369 23.93 -28.36 -5.20
C PHE A 369 22.59 -27.76 -5.61
N ASP A 370 21.61 -28.61 -5.93
CA ASP A 370 20.25 -28.21 -6.32
C ASP A 370 20.20 -27.26 -7.52
N GLY A 371 21.04 -27.50 -8.54
CA GLY A 371 21.14 -26.67 -9.74
C GLY A 371 21.86 -25.33 -9.54
N GLU A 372 22.33 -25.05 -8.32
CA GLU A 372 23.04 -23.84 -7.93
C GLU A 372 24.51 -24.14 -7.62
N TYR A 373 25.38 -23.16 -7.85
CA TYR A 373 26.82 -23.33 -7.67
C TYR A 373 27.28 -22.66 -6.39
N TRP A 374 27.97 -23.43 -5.55
CA TRP A 374 28.44 -22.98 -4.24
C TRP A 374 29.96 -22.99 -4.21
N MET A 375 30.56 -21.92 -3.72
CA MET A 375 32.01 -21.78 -3.57
C MET A 375 32.40 -21.79 -2.10
N LEU A 376 33.45 -22.54 -1.78
CA LEU A 376 33.98 -22.64 -0.42
C LEU A 376 34.92 -21.47 -0.14
N ALA A 377 34.67 -20.75 0.96
CA ALA A 377 35.53 -19.66 1.43
C ALA A 377 35.82 -19.78 2.93
N TRP A 378 36.92 -19.17 3.35
CA TRP A 378 37.30 -19.10 4.75
C TRP A 378 36.36 -18.17 5.54
N ASP A 379 36.06 -18.56 6.78
CA ASP A 379 35.21 -17.82 7.73
C ASP A 379 35.92 -17.49 9.06
N ARG A 380 37.25 -17.65 9.10
CA ARG A 380 38.09 -17.29 10.25
C ARG A 380 38.65 -15.87 10.19
N ALA A 381 39.08 -15.36 11.34
CA ALA A 381 39.77 -14.08 11.50
C ALA A 381 40.96 -13.93 10.54
N GLY A 382 41.14 -12.75 9.94
CA GLY A 382 42.23 -12.48 8.99
C GLY A 382 42.03 -13.01 7.56
N TYR A 383 40.94 -13.76 7.31
CA TYR A 383 40.54 -14.25 5.98
C TYR A 383 39.18 -13.71 5.52
N ARG A 384 38.53 -12.88 6.35
CA ARG A 384 37.26 -12.23 6.06
C ARG A 384 37.30 -10.77 6.48
N LEU A 385 36.48 -9.95 5.81
CA LEU A 385 36.22 -8.57 6.17
C LEU A 385 34.71 -8.34 6.11
N ILE A 386 34.12 -8.17 7.29
CA ILE A 386 32.68 -7.99 7.51
C ILE A 386 32.50 -6.62 8.20
N PRO A 387 31.52 -5.79 7.80
CA PRO A 387 31.24 -4.53 8.51
C PRO A 387 30.82 -4.78 9.97
N ASP A 388 31.28 -3.93 10.88
CA ASP A 388 30.91 -3.92 12.31
C ASP A 388 31.22 -5.21 13.10
N ALA A 389 32.10 -6.08 12.58
CA ALA A 389 32.65 -7.19 13.36
C ALA A 389 33.76 -6.70 14.31
N ASP A 390 33.83 -7.29 15.52
CA ASP A 390 34.76 -6.91 16.61
C ASP A 390 36.24 -6.81 16.17
N GLU A 391 36.65 -7.59 15.16
CA GLU A 391 38.05 -7.67 14.69
C GLU A 391 38.42 -6.64 13.60
N SER A 392 37.47 -6.25 12.75
CA SER A 392 37.72 -5.35 11.60
C SER A 392 37.39 -3.89 11.87
N GLY A 393 36.70 -3.61 12.98
CA GLY A 393 36.18 -2.29 13.29
C GLY A 393 35.10 -1.83 12.30
N ARG A 394 34.61 -0.61 12.50
CA ARG A 394 33.59 0.01 11.65
C ARG A 394 34.23 0.55 10.37
N TRP A 395 33.72 0.13 9.20
CA TRP A 395 34.20 0.57 7.89
C TRP A 395 33.05 0.65 6.88
N SER A 396 33.25 1.42 5.80
CA SER A 396 32.27 1.58 4.73
C SER A 396 32.89 1.85 3.36
N VAL A 397 32.07 1.75 2.32
CA VAL A 397 32.47 2.10 0.95
C VAL A 397 32.21 3.60 0.76
N ALA A 398 33.28 4.37 0.56
CA ALA A 398 33.21 5.82 0.35
C ALA A 398 32.60 6.21 -1.00
N ALA A 399 32.77 5.39 -2.04
CA ALA A 399 32.12 5.58 -3.34
C ALA A 399 32.13 4.29 -4.15
N ALA A 400 31.12 4.06 -4.98
CA ALA A 400 31.17 3.10 -6.08
C ALA A 400 30.78 3.81 -7.40
N PHE A 401 31.30 3.33 -8.53
CA PHE A 401 31.07 3.93 -9.84
C PHE A 401 31.22 2.91 -10.97
N ALA A 402 30.48 3.13 -12.06
CA ALA A 402 30.65 2.35 -13.28
C ALA A 402 32.04 2.61 -13.89
N THR A 403 32.72 1.55 -14.29
CA THR A 403 34.01 1.60 -15.00
C THR A 403 34.03 0.50 -16.06
N THR A 404 35.17 0.32 -16.73
CA THR A 404 35.42 -0.82 -17.60
C THR A 404 36.62 -1.61 -17.10
N ASP A 405 36.65 -2.91 -17.36
CA ASP A 405 37.81 -3.77 -17.12
C ASP A 405 38.92 -3.55 -18.19
N GLN A 406 40.00 -4.33 -18.10
CA GLN A 406 41.16 -4.21 -19.00
C GLN A 406 40.88 -4.62 -20.46
N ILE A 407 39.77 -5.32 -20.72
CA ILE A 407 39.34 -5.78 -22.06
C ILE A 407 38.10 -5.02 -22.56
N GLY A 408 37.68 -3.96 -21.85
CA GLY A 408 36.59 -3.06 -22.24
C GLY A 408 35.19 -3.55 -21.86
N ARG A 409 35.05 -4.60 -21.06
CA ARG A 409 33.76 -5.04 -20.53
C ARG A 409 33.31 -4.12 -19.38
N PRO A 410 32.00 -3.90 -19.20
CA PRO A 410 31.48 -3.12 -18.07
C PRO A 410 31.92 -3.72 -16.72
N ALA A 411 32.38 -2.88 -15.80
CA ALA A 411 32.89 -3.27 -14.47
C ALA A 411 32.49 -2.22 -13.41
N ILE A 412 32.71 -2.54 -12.13
CA ILE A 412 32.33 -1.65 -11.02
C ILE A 412 33.58 -1.26 -10.23
N GLY A 413 33.91 0.03 -10.21
CA GLY A 413 34.96 0.58 -9.36
C GLY A 413 34.41 0.95 -7.99
N PHE A 414 35.20 0.76 -6.94
CA PHE A 414 34.85 1.20 -5.58
C PHE A 414 36.03 1.86 -4.87
N ARG A 415 35.72 2.71 -3.90
CA ARG A 415 36.65 3.39 -3.01
C ARG A 415 36.24 3.17 -1.56
N MET A 416 37.18 2.77 -0.72
CA MET A 416 36.97 2.56 0.72
C MET A 416 37.13 3.86 1.51
N ASP A 417 36.47 3.95 2.66
CA ASP A 417 36.74 4.98 3.66
C ASP A 417 38.12 4.75 4.33
N PRO A 418 38.65 5.70 5.13
CA PRO A 418 39.96 5.52 5.78
C PRO A 418 40.04 4.31 6.72
N GLY A 419 38.93 3.94 7.38
CA GLY A 419 38.85 2.73 8.22
C GLY A 419 38.92 1.46 7.38
N GLY A 420 38.06 1.37 6.36
CA GLY A 420 38.01 0.29 5.40
C GLY A 420 39.28 0.12 4.59
N ALA A 421 39.97 1.21 4.25
CA ALA A 421 41.24 1.15 3.53
C ALA A 421 42.36 0.50 4.36
N ARG A 422 42.33 0.67 5.68
CA ARG A 422 43.26 -0.03 6.59
C ARG A 422 42.86 -1.50 6.74
N ALA A 423 41.57 -1.78 6.98
CA ALA A 423 41.06 -3.13 7.18
C ALA A 423 41.24 -4.00 5.92
N LEU A 424 40.84 -3.50 4.75
CA LEU A 424 41.07 -4.12 3.44
C LEU A 424 42.57 -4.23 3.15
N GLY A 425 43.35 -3.21 3.51
CA GLY A 425 44.81 -3.26 3.41
C GLY A 425 45.44 -4.36 4.25
N ASN A 426 44.92 -4.64 5.43
CA ASN A 426 45.40 -5.71 6.31
C ASN A 426 45.02 -7.09 5.76
N LEU A 427 43.75 -7.25 5.32
CA LEU A 427 43.28 -8.48 4.69
C LEU A 427 44.09 -8.81 3.43
N THR A 428 44.20 -7.86 2.50
CA THR A 428 44.87 -8.11 1.20
C THR A 428 46.39 -8.17 1.30
N GLY A 429 46.99 -7.46 2.26
CA GLY A 429 48.43 -7.49 2.49
C GLY A 429 48.92 -8.86 2.97
N ALA A 430 48.15 -9.52 3.86
CA ALA A 430 48.48 -10.85 4.37
C ALA A 430 48.17 -11.99 3.37
N ASN A 431 47.29 -11.72 2.39
CA ASN A 431 46.77 -12.73 1.47
C ASN A 431 47.15 -12.47 -0.01
N THR A 432 48.28 -11.80 -0.27
CA THR A 432 48.76 -11.57 -1.65
C THR A 432 49.06 -12.91 -2.34
N GLY A 433 48.62 -13.06 -3.59
CA GLY A 433 48.68 -14.29 -4.37
C GLY A 433 47.44 -15.19 -4.21
N ARG A 434 46.62 -14.98 -3.19
CA ARG A 434 45.36 -15.73 -2.98
C ARG A 434 44.19 -15.06 -3.70
N GLN A 435 43.11 -15.79 -3.89
CA GLN A 435 41.87 -15.29 -4.47
C GLN A 435 40.96 -14.72 -3.38
N MET A 436 40.28 -13.62 -3.70
CA MET A 436 39.38 -12.94 -2.78
C MET A 436 38.00 -12.81 -3.39
N ALA A 437 37.04 -13.55 -2.84
CA ALA A 437 35.63 -13.41 -3.14
C ALA A 437 35.10 -12.06 -2.62
N ILE A 438 34.32 -11.41 -3.48
CA ILE A 438 33.58 -10.19 -3.19
C ILE A 438 32.11 -10.59 -3.11
N LEU A 439 31.53 -10.42 -1.92
CA LEU A 439 30.18 -10.84 -1.61
C LEU A 439 29.29 -9.64 -1.35
N LEU A 440 28.05 -9.73 -1.83
CA LEU A 440 26.98 -8.83 -1.48
C LEU A 440 25.83 -9.68 -0.96
N ASP A 441 25.41 -9.42 0.29
CA ASP A 441 24.36 -10.19 0.97
C ASP A 441 24.64 -11.72 1.00
N ASP A 442 25.88 -12.11 1.33
CA ASP A 442 26.36 -13.51 1.37
C ASP A 442 26.36 -14.27 0.02
N GLU A 443 26.15 -13.58 -1.12
CA GLU A 443 26.31 -14.16 -2.46
C GLU A 443 27.59 -13.67 -3.14
N ILE A 444 28.34 -14.58 -3.75
CA ILE A 444 29.61 -14.29 -4.44
C ILE A 444 29.32 -13.78 -5.85
N TYR A 445 29.84 -12.58 -6.15
CA TYR A 445 29.76 -12.00 -7.49
C TYR A 445 31.02 -12.27 -8.32
N THR A 446 32.20 -12.17 -7.71
CA THR A 446 33.50 -12.38 -8.36
C THR A 446 34.54 -12.77 -7.32
N ALA A 447 35.60 -13.47 -7.73
CA ALA A 447 36.71 -13.83 -6.84
C ALA A 447 38.09 -13.70 -7.52
N PRO A 448 38.56 -12.47 -7.84
CA PRO A 448 39.83 -12.28 -8.52
C PRO A 448 41.04 -12.64 -7.65
N THR A 449 42.17 -12.94 -8.30
CA THR A 449 43.47 -13.14 -7.62
C THR A 449 44.05 -11.81 -7.14
N LEU A 450 44.41 -11.74 -5.86
CA LEU A 450 45.07 -10.59 -5.25
C LEU A 450 46.52 -10.48 -5.73
N ARG A 451 46.79 -9.59 -6.69
CA ARG A 451 48.15 -9.37 -7.21
C ARG A 451 49.03 -8.50 -6.30
N ALA A 452 48.40 -7.62 -5.53
CA ALA A 452 49.07 -6.67 -4.65
C ALA A 452 48.13 -6.25 -3.51
N ARG A 453 48.69 -5.65 -2.46
CA ARG A 453 47.93 -5.05 -1.36
C ARG A 453 47.00 -3.95 -1.87
N ILE A 454 45.71 -4.07 -1.59
CA ILE A 454 44.66 -3.11 -1.97
C ILE A 454 44.24 -2.33 -0.72
N THR A 455 44.28 -1.01 -0.79
CA THR A 455 43.87 -0.13 0.31
C THR A 455 42.64 0.68 -0.07
N VAL A 456 42.80 1.74 -0.85
CA VAL A 456 41.77 2.77 -1.03
C VAL A 456 40.83 2.49 -2.20
N ASN A 457 41.28 1.92 -3.31
CA ASN A 457 40.43 1.70 -4.50
C ASN A 457 40.51 0.24 -4.98
N GLY A 458 39.40 -0.31 -5.47
CA GLY A 458 39.31 -1.63 -6.11
C GLY A 458 38.35 -1.65 -7.30
N ILE A 459 38.41 -2.70 -8.09
CA ILE A 459 37.52 -2.93 -9.25
C ILE A 459 36.94 -4.35 -9.14
N ILE A 460 35.63 -4.47 -9.36
CA ILE A 460 34.86 -5.71 -9.42
C ILE A 460 34.62 -6.02 -10.90
N GLU A 461 35.19 -7.13 -11.37
CA GLU A 461 35.11 -7.61 -12.76
C GLU A 461 34.03 -8.70 -12.89
N GLY A 462 33.28 -8.72 -14.00
CA GLY A 462 32.19 -9.67 -14.26
C GLY A 462 31.29 -9.27 -15.43
N SER A 463 30.34 -10.13 -15.82
CA SER A 463 29.36 -9.82 -16.87
C SER A 463 28.17 -9.03 -16.30
N PHE A 464 28.34 -7.73 -16.10
CA PHE A 464 27.28 -6.87 -15.57
C PHE A 464 26.45 -6.23 -16.69
N THR A 465 25.13 -6.19 -16.53
CA THR A 465 24.30 -5.30 -17.35
C THR A 465 24.33 -3.87 -16.81
N ARG A 466 23.89 -2.90 -17.62
CA ARG A 466 23.82 -1.50 -17.15
C ARG A 466 22.94 -1.35 -15.91
N SER A 467 21.83 -2.08 -15.85
CA SER A 467 20.97 -2.13 -14.65
C SER A 467 21.64 -2.81 -13.46
N ASP A 468 22.48 -3.84 -13.68
CA ASP A 468 23.21 -4.51 -12.59
C ASP A 468 24.33 -3.62 -12.06
N ILE A 469 25.05 -2.90 -12.93
CA ILE A 469 26.04 -1.90 -12.52
C ILE A 469 25.35 -0.81 -11.73
N ASP A 470 24.25 -0.26 -12.24
CA ASP A 470 23.51 0.81 -11.57
C ASP A 470 22.93 0.33 -10.23
N TYR A 471 22.51 -0.94 -10.13
CA TYR A 471 22.09 -1.58 -8.87
C TYR A 471 23.25 -1.76 -7.89
N VAL A 472 24.34 -2.42 -8.29
CA VAL A 472 25.46 -2.72 -7.39
C VAL A 472 26.20 -1.44 -7.00
N VAL A 473 26.43 -0.50 -7.92
CA VAL A 473 27.01 0.83 -7.61
C VAL A 473 26.17 1.55 -6.57
N ARG A 474 24.86 1.45 -6.66
CA ARG A 474 23.93 2.12 -5.75
C ARG A 474 23.83 1.43 -4.39
N VAL A 475 23.75 0.10 -4.36
CA VAL A 475 23.79 -0.69 -3.13
C VAL A 475 25.13 -0.50 -2.42
N MET A 476 26.25 -0.50 -3.15
CA MET A 476 27.57 -0.27 -2.57
C MET A 476 27.80 1.19 -2.15
N SER A 477 27.32 2.17 -2.92
CA SER A 477 27.37 3.59 -2.52
C SER A 477 26.44 3.89 -1.34
N ALA A 478 25.45 3.03 -1.11
CA ALA A 478 24.61 3.03 0.08
C ALA A 478 25.21 2.26 1.27
N GLY A 479 26.31 1.53 1.07
CA GLY A 479 26.94 0.65 2.07
C GLY A 479 27.38 1.40 3.32
N SER A 480 26.79 1.03 4.46
CA SER A 480 26.66 1.80 5.70
C SER A 480 25.88 3.11 5.48
N LEU A 481 24.57 2.99 5.29
CA LEU A 481 23.69 4.11 5.58
C LEU A 481 24.07 4.64 6.97
N GLN A 482 24.53 5.89 7.04
CA GLN A 482 24.90 6.55 8.30
C GLN A 482 23.72 6.55 9.28
N ALA A 483 22.49 6.44 8.75
CA ALA A 483 21.28 6.20 9.51
C ALA A 483 20.59 4.86 9.16
N ARG A 484 20.44 3.97 10.14
CA ARG A 484 19.76 2.67 9.93
C ARG A 484 18.25 2.83 10.00
N LEU A 485 17.54 2.19 9.07
CA LEU A 485 16.10 2.01 9.15
C LEU A 485 15.78 1.02 10.28
N SER A 486 14.70 1.23 11.03
CA SER A 486 14.26 0.25 12.04
C SER A 486 13.95 -1.12 11.40
N PRO A 487 14.26 -2.25 12.06
CA PRO A 487 14.06 -3.59 11.51
C PRO A 487 12.59 -3.97 11.32
N SER A 488 11.68 -3.27 12.00
CA SER A 488 10.23 -3.34 11.82
C SER A 488 9.64 -1.93 11.66
N PRO A 489 8.53 -1.79 10.92
CA PRO A 489 7.81 -0.53 10.86
C PRO A 489 7.20 -0.19 12.24
N ILE A 490 7.20 1.10 12.58
CA ILE A 490 6.51 1.68 13.75
C ILE A 490 4.98 1.58 13.60
N SER A 491 4.48 1.71 12.36
CA SER A 491 3.05 1.66 12.05
C SER A 491 2.84 1.10 10.65
N GLN A 492 1.78 0.31 10.47
CA GLN A 492 1.35 -0.25 9.20
C GLN A 492 -0.13 0.08 8.98
N MET A 493 -0.45 0.64 7.82
CA MET A 493 -1.80 1.07 7.43
C MET A 493 -2.13 0.44 6.08
N THR A 494 -3.14 -0.42 5.99
CA THR A 494 -3.41 -1.23 4.78
C THR A 494 -4.80 -0.92 4.24
N VAL A 495 -4.95 -0.07 3.23
CA VAL A 495 -6.27 0.19 2.64
C VAL A 495 -6.58 -0.84 1.55
N GLY A 496 -7.69 -1.56 1.69
CA GLY A 496 -8.16 -2.51 0.68
C GLY A 496 -8.47 -1.85 -0.68
N PRO A 497 -8.08 -2.43 -1.83
CA PRO A 497 -8.35 -1.87 -3.17
C PRO A 497 -9.83 -1.65 -3.48
N GLU A 498 -10.70 -2.47 -2.90
CA GLU A 498 -12.16 -2.36 -3.10
C GLU A 498 -12.72 -1.10 -2.46
N LEU A 499 -12.34 -0.82 -1.20
CA LEU A 499 -12.73 0.39 -0.49
C LEU A 499 -12.25 1.64 -1.26
N GLY A 500 -11.02 1.60 -1.78
CA GLY A 500 -10.48 2.65 -2.62
C GLY A 500 -11.31 2.88 -3.90
N ARG A 501 -11.67 1.79 -4.61
CA ARG A 501 -12.48 1.85 -5.82
C ARG A 501 -13.87 2.41 -5.57
N ASP A 502 -14.52 2.02 -4.47
CA ASP A 502 -15.86 2.48 -4.12
C ASP A 502 -15.85 3.97 -3.80
N ASN A 503 -14.85 4.42 -3.03
CA ASN A 503 -14.59 5.82 -2.75
C ASN A 503 -14.32 6.64 -4.04
N LEU A 504 -13.57 6.08 -4.98
CA LEU A 504 -13.33 6.70 -6.29
C LEU A 504 -14.62 6.83 -7.11
N ILE A 505 -15.45 5.79 -7.15
CA ILE A 505 -16.72 5.80 -7.90
C ILE A 505 -17.69 6.81 -7.28
N ALA A 506 -17.86 6.78 -5.95
CA ALA A 506 -18.71 7.72 -5.23
C ALA A 506 -18.23 9.17 -5.45
N GLY A 507 -16.94 9.43 -5.29
CA GLY A 507 -16.32 10.73 -5.54
C GLY A 507 -16.50 11.21 -6.99
N ARG A 508 -16.30 10.33 -7.98
CA ARG A 508 -16.53 10.63 -9.40
C ARG A 508 -18.00 10.98 -9.67
N ASN A 509 -18.93 10.16 -9.16
CA ASN A 509 -20.36 10.38 -9.37
C ASN A 509 -20.82 11.68 -8.71
N ALA A 510 -20.42 11.94 -7.47
CA ALA A 510 -20.68 13.20 -6.77
C ALA A 510 -20.13 14.41 -7.56
N GLY A 511 -18.92 14.30 -8.10
CA GLY A 511 -18.31 15.37 -8.89
C GLY A 511 -19.03 15.65 -10.21
N VAL A 512 -19.47 14.62 -10.94
CA VAL A 512 -20.27 14.79 -12.16
C VAL A 512 -21.63 15.41 -11.85
N ILE A 513 -22.33 14.93 -10.82
CA ILE A 513 -23.63 15.48 -10.40
C ILE A 513 -23.48 16.94 -9.98
N ALA A 514 -22.45 17.28 -9.18
CA ALA A 514 -22.18 18.65 -8.76
C ALA A 514 -21.89 19.57 -9.96
N LEU A 515 -21.05 19.11 -10.90
CA LEU A 515 -20.74 19.85 -12.12
C LEU A 515 -22.00 20.16 -12.94
N ILE A 516 -22.87 19.17 -13.15
CA ILE A 516 -24.12 19.32 -13.90
C ILE A 516 -25.08 20.25 -13.17
N ALA A 517 -25.27 20.07 -11.86
CA ALA A 517 -26.17 20.90 -11.05
C ALA A 517 -25.73 22.38 -11.07
N VAL A 518 -24.44 22.65 -10.89
CA VAL A 518 -23.88 24.00 -10.96
C VAL A 518 -24.02 24.58 -12.38
N ALA A 519 -23.78 23.79 -13.42
CA ALA A 519 -23.95 24.23 -14.80
C ALA A 519 -25.42 24.60 -15.12
N ILE A 520 -26.38 23.78 -14.70
CA ILE A 520 -27.81 24.04 -14.85
C ILE A 520 -28.18 25.35 -14.14
N PHE A 521 -27.78 25.50 -12.87
CA PHE A 521 -28.03 26.72 -12.12
C PHE A 521 -27.48 27.96 -12.85
N MET A 522 -26.25 27.89 -13.37
CA MET A 522 -25.62 29.00 -14.10
C MET A 522 -26.37 29.37 -15.37
N VAL A 523 -26.80 28.38 -16.15
CA VAL A 523 -27.59 28.62 -17.37
C VAL A 523 -28.96 29.21 -17.02
N LEU A 524 -29.64 28.69 -16.00
CA LEU A 524 -30.96 29.20 -15.61
C LEU A 524 -30.90 30.64 -15.06
N TYR A 525 -29.91 30.95 -14.22
CA TYR A 525 -29.81 32.25 -13.57
C TYR A 525 -29.23 33.34 -14.49
N TYR A 526 -28.17 33.02 -15.25
CA TYR A 526 -27.43 33.99 -16.09
C TYR A 526 -27.68 33.84 -17.60
N LEU A 527 -28.47 32.87 -18.04
CA LEU A 527 -28.83 32.63 -19.45
C LEU A 527 -27.59 32.54 -20.36
N LYS A 528 -27.42 33.47 -21.30
CA LYS A 528 -26.27 33.48 -22.23
C LYS A 528 -24.93 33.68 -21.52
N ALA A 529 -24.88 34.51 -20.48
CA ALA A 529 -23.69 34.64 -19.64
C ALA A 529 -23.45 33.35 -18.83
N GLY A 530 -24.52 32.64 -18.48
CA GLY A 530 -24.47 31.30 -17.88
C GLY A 530 -23.76 30.30 -18.78
N LEU A 531 -24.09 30.25 -20.07
CA LEU A 531 -23.42 29.36 -21.03
C LEU A 531 -21.91 29.65 -21.13
N VAL A 532 -21.50 30.92 -21.10
CA VAL A 532 -20.08 31.30 -21.06
C VAL A 532 -19.40 30.78 -19.79
N ALA A 533 -20.09 30.86 -18.65
CA ALA A 533 -19.57 30.33 -17.39
C ALA A 533 -19.46 28.79 -17.42
N VAL A 534 -20.39 28.08 -18.05
CA VAL A 534 -20.32 26.62 -18.22
C VAL A 534 -19.11 26.23 -19.08
N VAL A 535 -18.87 26.91 -20.21
CA VAL A 535 -17.66 26.66 -21.03
C VAL A 535 -16.39 26.89 -20.21
N ALA A 536 -16.35 27.97 -19.44
CA ALA A 536 -15.22 28.27 -18.56
C ALA A 536 -15.04 27.24 -17.43
N LEU A 537 -16.14 26.70 -16.89
CA LEU A 537 -16.13 25.63 -15.89
C LEU A 537 -15.59 24.32 -16.47
N THR A 538 -15.98 23.96 -17.71
CA THR A 538 -15.42 22.80 -18.42
C THR A 538 -13.93 22.98 -18.71
N CYS A 539 -13.52 24.14 -19.20
CA CYS A 539 -12.10 24.46 -19.38
C CYS A 539 -11.34 24.38 -18.05
N ASN A 540 -11.93 24.87 -16.96
CA ASN A 540 -11.34 24.81 -15.63
C ASN A 540 -11.12 23.35 -15.17
N ALA A 541 -12.10 22.46 -15.37
CA ALA A 541 -11.95 21.04 -15.06
C ALA A 541 -10.79 20.38 -15.84
N ILE A 542 -10.65 20.71 -17.13
CA ILE A 542 -9.52 20.23 -17.96
C ILE A 542 -8.19 20.75 -17.44
N LEU A 543 -8.11 22.03 -17.06
CA LEU A 543 -6.89 22.62 -16.52
C LEU A 543 -6.46 21.96 -15.19
N ILE A 544 -7.42 21.71 -14.30
CA ILE A 544 -7.16 21.07 -13.00
C ILE A 544 -6.64 19.65 -13.20
N LEU A 545 -7.37 18.82 -13.95
CA LEU A 545 -6.98 17.43 -14.19
C LEU A 545 -5.67 17.32 -14.98
N GLY A 546 -5.48 18.19 -15.98
CA GLY A 546 -4.25 18.23 -16.78
C GLY A 546 -3.04 18.64 -15.95
N ALA A 547 -3.17 19.66 -15.08
CA ALA A 547 -2.10 20.09 -14.19
C ALA A 547 -1.74 19.03 -13.14
N LEU A 548 -2.73 18.32 -12.59
CA LEU A 548 -2.50 17.19 -11.68
C LEU A 548 -1.70 16.08 -12.36
N SER A 549 -2.09 15.72 -13.59
CA SER A 549 -1.39 14.71 -14.38
C SER A 549 0.05 15.13 -14.72
N LEU A 550 0.27 16.39 -15.14
CA LEU A 550 1.61 16.90 -15.45
C LEU A 550 2.55 16.90 -14.23
N ASN A 551 2.03 17.19 -13.05
CA ASN A 551 2.80 17.20 -11.80
C ASN A 551 3.00 15.80 -11.19
N LYS A 552 2.42 14.74 -11.78
CA LYS A 552 2.40 13.38 -11.23
C LYS A 552 1.94 13.34 -9.76
N ALA A 553 1.06 14.26 -9.37
CA ALA A 553 0.52 14.32 -8.01
C ALA A 553 -0.52 13.22 -7.81
N ALA A 554 -0.49 12.57 -6.65
CA ALA A 554 -1.49 11.56 -6.30
C ALA A 554 -2.83 12.22 -5.94
N LEU A 555 -3.91 11.79 -6.60
CA LEU A 555 -5.28 12.23 -6.32
C LEU A 555 -5.82 11.44 -5.12
N THR A 556 -6.07 12.10 -3.99
CA THR A 556 -6.63 11.48 -2.78
C THR A 556 -8.14 11.74 -2.66
N LEU A 557 -8.81 11.10 -1.69
CA LEU A 557 -10.21 11.37 -1.36
C LEU A 557 -10.47 12.86 -1.06
N PRO A 558 -9.70 13.51 -0.13
CA PRO A 558 -9.78 14.95 0.04
C PRO A 558 -9.51 15.71 -1.26
N GLY A 559 -8.56 15.26 -2.09
CA GLY A 559 -8.27 15.86 -3.39
C GLY A 559 -9.50 15.93 -4.29
N ILE A 560 -10.28 14.85 -4.40
CA ILE A 560 -11.56 14.84 -5.14
C ILE A 560 -12.52 15.88 -4.55
N ALA A 561 -12.66 15.93 -3.22
CA ALA A 561 -13.51 16.92 -2.56
C ALA A 561 -13.06 18.36 -2.85
N GLY A 562 -11.74 18.60 -2.91
CA GLY A 562 -11.14 19.88 -3.32
C GLY A 562 -11.49 20.27 -4.76
N ILE A 563 -11.48 19.32 -5.69
CA ILE A 563 -11.92 19.55 -7.08
C ILE A 563 -13.41 19.92 -7.12
N ILE A 564 -14.26 19.21 -6.39
CA ILE A 564 -15.70 19.44 -6.35
C ILE A 564 -16.01 20.82 -5.73
N LEU A 565 -15.35 21.17 -4.63
CA LEU A 565 -15.45 22.50 -4.03
C LEU A 565 -14.98 23.58 -5.01
N THR A 566 -13.91 23.32 -5.76
CA THR A 566 -13.41 24.23 -6.78
C THR A 566 -14.45 24.47 -7.87
N PHE A 567 -15.32 23.52 -8.21
CA PHE A 567 -16.41 23.78 -9.16
C PHE A 567 -17.45 24.77 -8.63
N GLY A 568 -17.79 24.68 -7.34
CA GLY A 568 -18.63 25.68 -6.66
C GLY A 568 -17.97 27.06 -6.66
N MET A 569 -16.69 27.14 -6.28
CA MET A 569 -15.92 28.38 -6.23
C MET A 569 -15.57 28.95 -7.62
N ALA A 570 -15.45 28.11 -8.66
CA ALA A 570 -15.14 28.56 -10.02
C ALA A 570 -16.22 29.48 -10.58
N VAL A 571 -17.46 29.30 -10.12
CA VAL A 571 -18.59 30.15 -10.47
C VAL A 571 -18.52 31.51 -9.80
N ASP A 572 -17.96 31.60 -8.59
CA ASP A 572 -17.90 32.84 -7.81
C ASP A 572 -17.23 33.98 -8.58
N ALA A 573 -16.04 33.76 -9.14
CA ALA A 573 -15.35 34.78 -9.94
C ALA A 573 -16.18 35.25 -11.14
N ASN A 574 -16.93 34.34 -11.79
CA ASN A 574 -17.83 34.68 -12.89
C ASN A 574 -19.03 35.50 -12.40
N VAL A 575 -19.62 35.14 -11.25
CA VAL A 575 -20.71 35.89 -10.60
C VAL A 575 -20.27 37.31 -10.24
N ILE A 576 -19.07 37.49 -9.66
CA ILE A 576 -18.49 38.80 -9.36
C ILE A 576 -18.41 39.68 -10.61
N ILE A 577 -17.91 39.12 -11.72
CA ILE A 577 -17.82 39.81 -13.01
C ILE A 577 -19.23 40.17 -13.51
N TYR A 578 -20.17 39.23 -13.50
CA TYR A 578 -21.50 39.42 -14.06
C TYR A 578 -22.32 40.45 -13.29
N GLU A 579 -22.27 40.42 -11.97
CA GLU A 579 -22.92 41.44 -11.15
C GLU A 579 -22.29 42.82 -11.37
N ARG A 580 -20.96 42.92 -11.55
CA ARG A 580 -20.33 44.22 -11.86
C ARG A 580 -20.68 44.72 -13.27
N ILE A 581 -20.79 43.83 -14.26
CA ILE A 581 -21.27 44.17 -15.60
C ILE A 581 -22.72 44.65 -15.51
N ARG A 582 -23.58 43.98 -14.73
CA ARG A 582 -24.97 44.37 -14.53
C ARG A 582 -25.08 45.75 -13.88
N GLU A 583 -24.28 46.03 -12.85
CA GLU A 583 -24.21 47.36 -12.21
C GLU A 583 -23.85 48.46 -13.23
N GLU A 584 -22.84 48.24 -14.09
CA GLU A 584 -22.41 49.22 -15.10
C GLU A 584 -23.44 49.37 -16.25
N LEU A 585 -24.16 48.30 -16.62
CA LEU A 585 -25.28 48.37 -17.57
C LEU A 585 -26.43 49.21 -17.03
N ARG A 586 -26.78 49.04 -15.74
CA ARG A 586 -27.80 49.88 -15.07
C ARG A 586 -27.36 51.34 -14.96
N ALA A 587 -26.06 51.60 -14.86
CA ALA A 587 -25.50 52.95 -14.91
C ALA A 587 -25.57 53.58 -16.32
N GLY A 588 -26.12 52.88 -17.32
CA GLY A 588 -26.38 53.41 -18.66
C GLY A 588 -25.24 53.19 -19.67
N LEU A 589 -24.23 52.39 -19.34
CA LEU A 589 -23.16 52.06 -20.28
C LEU A 589 -23.62 51.03 -21.33
N ASP A 590 -23.08 51.14 -22.54
CA ASP A 590 -23.28 50.13 -23.58
C ASP A 590 -22.56 48.81 -23.21
N LEU A 591 -23.01 47.68 -23.75
CA LEU A 591 -22.52 46.36 -23.35
C LEU A 591 -20.99 46.22 -23.48
N LYS A 592 -20.38 46.84 -24.49
CA LYS A 592 -18.93 46.78 -24.69
C LYS A 592 -18.18 47.54 -23.61
N ALA A 593 -18.59 48.77 -23.28
CA ALA A 593 -17.98 49.51 -22.18
C ALA A 593 -18.26 48.88 -20.82
N ALA A 594 -19.48 48.36 -20.60
CA ALA A 594 -19.88 47.69 -19.37
C ALA A 594 -19.06 46.42 -19.11
N VAL A 595 -18.85 45.57 -20.12
CA VAL A 595 -17.96 44.39 -20.02
C VAL A 595 -16.54 44.82 -19.67
N ARG A 596 -15.97 45.80 -20.40
CA ARG A 596 -14.60 46.26 -20.16
C ARG A 596 -14.40 46.80 -18.73
N ARG A 597 -15.31 47.67 -18.26
CA ARG A 597 -15.27 48.21 -16.90
C ARG A 597 -15.55 47.15 -15.84
N GLY A 598 -16.49 46.25 -16.11
CA GLY A 598 -16.83 45.13 -15.24
C GLY A 598 -15.59 44.31 -14.88
N TYR A 599 -14.85 43.83 -15.89
CA TYR A 599 -13.59 43.11 -15.67
C TYR A 599 -12.52 43.94 -14.97
N GLN A 600 -12.37 45.23 -15.29
CA GLN A 600 -11.37 46.09 -14.65
C GLN A 600 -11.62 46.27 -13.15
N LYS A 601 -12.88 46.44 -12.75
CA LYS A 601 -13.24 46.64 -11.35
C LYS A 601 -13.34 45.33 -10.57
N ALA A 602 -13.81 44.25 -11.21
CA ALA A 602 -13.89 42.93 -10.60
C ALA A 602 -12.51 42.30 -10.34
N LEU A 603 -11.48 42.65 -11.13
CA LEU A 603 -10.15 42.04 -11.05
C LEU A 603 -9.58 42.05 -9.63
N SER A 604 -9.61 43.21 -8.95
CA SER A 604 -9.01 43.32 -7.62
C SER A 604 -9.72 42.42 -6.61
N ALA A 605 -11.05 42.39 -6.61
CA ALA A 605 -11.82 41.56 -5.69
C ALA A 605 -11.57 40.06 -5.93
N ILE A 606 -11.47 39.63 -7.20
CA ILE A 606 -11.21 38.22 -7.56
C ILE A 606 -9.81 37.79 -7.12
N VAL A 607 -8.80 38.64 -7.34
CA VAL A 607 -7.44 38.35 -6.87
C VAL A 607 -7.42 38.32 -5.35
N ASP A 608 -8.01 39.31 -4.69
CA ASP A 608 -7.95 39.44 -3.23
C ASP A 608 -8.60 38.24 -2.52
N GLY A 609 -9.74 37.76 -3.03
CA GLY A 609 -10.46 36.61 -2.49
C GLY A 609 -9.78 35.25 -2.70
N ASN A 610 -9.01 35.10 -3.77
CA ASN A 610 -8.27 33.86 -4.05
C ASN A 610 -6.87 33.82 -3.43
N VAL A 611 -6.25 34.98 -3.17
CA VAL A 611 -4.92 35.04 -2.52
C VAL A 611 -4.96 34.45 -1.11
N THR A 612 -6.04 34.63 -0.34
CA THR A 612 -6.18 34.00 0.98
C THR A 612 -6.23 32.48 0.89
N ASN A 613 -6.96 31.93 -0.08
CA ASN A 613 -6.96 30.48 -0.36
C ASN A 613 -5.56 29.99 -0.72
N LEU A 614 -4.81 30.74 -1.54
CA LEU A 614 -3.44 30.41 -1.89
C LEU A 614 -2.48 30.48 -0.70
N ILE A 615 -2.67 31.43 0.22
CA ILE A 615 -1.89 31.50 1.47
C ILE A 615 -2.06 30.19 2.26
N VAL A 616 -3.30 29.72 2.44
CA VAL A 616 -3.57 28.44 3.13
C VAL A 616 -2.91 27.27 2.40
N CYS A 617 -3.05 27.20 1.07
CA CYS A 617 -2.44 26.13 0.28
C CYS A 617 -0.91 26.12 0.40
N ILE A 618 -0.28 27.31 0.39
CA ILE A 618 1.17 27.45 0.55
C ILE A 618 1.59 26.99 1.94
N VAL A 619 0.90 27.41 3.00
CA VAL A 619 1.20 27.01 4.38
C VAL A 619 1.15 25.50 4.55
N LEU A 620 0.14 24.85 3.97
CA LEU A 620 0.00 23.39 4.01
C LEU A 620 1.08 22.64 3.22
N VAL A 621 1.68 23.27 2.21
CA VAL A 621 2.77 22.68 1.41
C VAL A 621 4.14 22.89 2.07
N LEU A 622 4.27 23.82 3.02
CA LEU A 622 5.53 24.10 3.71
C LEU A 622 6.09 22.86 4.43
N PRO A 623 7.41 22.59 4.33
CA PRO A 623 8.02 21.47 5.01
C PRO A 623 7.78 21.50 6.52
N GLY A 624 7.29 20.39 7.07
CA GLY A 624 7.08 20.23 8.52
C GLY A 624 5.77 20.79 9.08
N VAL A 625 4.91 21.39 8.25
CA VAL A 625 3.65 22.01 8.70
C VAL A 625 2.45 21.06 8.61
N ALA A 626 2.30 20.31 7.52
CA ALA A 626 1.17 19.40 7.32
C ALA A 626 1.63 17.97 6.95
N THR A 627 0.73 17.01 7.13
CA THR A 627 0.96 15.61 6.71
C THR A 627 0.86 15.47 5.20
N GLN A 628 1.24 14.31 4.67
CA GLN A 628 1.31 14.08 3.22
C GLN A 628 -0.08 14.09 2.57
N GLU A 629 -1.08 13.56 3.26
CA GLU A 629 -2.48 13.53 2.83
C GLU A 629 -3.02 14.96 2.68
N VAL A 630 -2.78 15.79 3.69
CA VAL A 630 -3.20 17.20 3.71
C VAL A 630 -2.42 18.02 2.67
N LYS A 631 -1.15 17.69 2.42
CA LYS A 631 -0.34 18.33 1.39
C LYS A 631 -0.86 18.02 -0.02
N GLY A 632 -1.21 16.77 -0.31
CA GLY A 632 -1.81 16.38 -1.59
C GLY A 632 -3.12 17.11 -1.86
N PHE A 633 -3.94 17.24 -0.83
CA PHE A 633 -5.14 18.07 -0.85
C PHE A 633 -4.84 19.54 -1.16
N ALA A 634 -3.89 20.16 -0.44
CA ALA A 634 -3.53 21.56 -0.62
C ALA A 634 -2.99 21.88 -2.03
N ILE A 635 -2.23 20.96 -2.63
CA ILE A 635 -1.76 21.08 -4.01
C ILE A 635 -2.95 21.09 -4.98
N THR A 636 -3.90 20.17 -4.78
CA THR A 636 -5.09 20.05 -5.63
C THR A 636 -5.95 21.31 -5.55
N LEU A 637 -6.22 21.79 -4.33
CA LEU A 637 -6.97 23.02 -4.09
C LEU A 637 -6.23 24.25 -4.67
N GLY A 638 -4.91 24.35 -4.46
CA GLY A 638 -4.10 25.47 -4.96
C GLY A 638 -4.07 25.53 -6.49
N ILE A 639 -3.89 24.39 -7.17
CA ILE A 639 -4.02 24.28 -8.64
C ILE A 639 -5.43 24.70 -9.05
N GLY A 640 -6.45 24.23 -8.32
CA GLY A 640 -7.85 24.61 -8.50
C GLY A 640 -8.06 26.13 -8.50
N VAL A 641 -7.59 26.81 -7.46
CA VAL A 641 -7.71 28.27 -7.30
C VAL A 641 -6.99 29.03 -8.41
N ILE A 642 -5.80 28.58 -8.84
CA ILE A 642 -5.09 29.22 -9.96
C ILE A 642 -5.84 29.00 -11.29
N ALA A 643 -6.34 27.79 -11.52
CA ALA A 643 -7.08 27.44 -12.72
C ALA A 643 -8.41 28.21 -12.82
N THR A 644 -9.12 28.40 -11.70
CA THR A 644 -10.36 29.20 -11.66
C THR A 644 -10.10 30.67 -11.94
N MET A 645 -9.05 31.25 -11.34
CA MET A 645 -8.64 32.62 -11.65
C MET A 645 -8.27 32.78 -13.13
N PHE A 646 -7.51 31.85 -13.70
CA PHE A 646 -7.16 31.87 -15.12
C PHE A 646 -8.40 31.76 -16.01
N SER A 647 -9.30 30.83 -15.71
CA SER A 647 -10.54 30.63 -16.46
C SER A 647 -11.44 31.87 -16.41
N ALA A 648 -11.64 32.45 -15.23
CA ALA A 648 -12.48 33.63 -15.04
C ALA A 648 -11.86 34.93 -15.58
N LEU A 649 -10.53 35.10 -15.55
CA LEU A 649 -9.88 36.36 -15.95
C LEU A 649 -9.39 36.37 -17.40
N VAL A 650 -9.09 35.19 -17.96
CA VAL A 650 -8.54 35.03 -19.32
C VAL A 650 -9.57 34.41 -20.26
N ILE A 651 -10.13 33.24 -19.93
CA ILE A 651 -10.98 32.48 -20.85
C ILE A 651 -12.33 33.16 -21.04
N THR A 652 -13.07 33.46 -19.97
CA THR A 652 -14.37 34.15 -20.12
C THR A 652 -14.20 35.52 -20.76
N ARG A 653 -13.13 36.24 -20.40
CA ARG A 653 -12.82 37.55 -20.99
C ARG A 653 -12.60 37.46 -22.49
N LEU A 654 -11.89 36.43 -22.96
CA LEU A 654 -11.70 36.16 -24.38
C LEU A 654 -13.04 35.86 -25.06
N ILE A 655 -13.88 35.02 -24.44
CA ILE A 655 -15.20 34.66 -24.97
C ILE A 655 -16.09 35.91 -25.09
N PHE A 656 -16.19 36.75 -24.06
CA PHE A 656 -16.97 37.99 -24.12
C PHE A 656 -16.43 38.98 -25.16
N GLN A 657 -15.11 39.09 -25.30
CA GLN A 657 -14.52 39.91 -26.37
C GLN A 657 -14.95 39.42 -27.75
N LEU A 658 -14.91 38.11 -28.00
CA LEU A 658 -15.34 37.52 -29.27
C LEU A 658 -16.85 37.70 -29.51
N LEU A 659 -17.68 37.49 -28.47
CA LEU A 659 -19.13 37.65 -28.55
C LEU A 659 -19.57 39.10 -28.85
N VAL A 660 -18.92 40.08 -28.21
CA VAL A 660 -19.30 41.50 -28.35
C VAL A 660 -18.64 42.13 -29.58
N ASP A 661 -17.35 41.88 -29.82
CA ASP A 661 -16.60 42.54 -30.89
C ASP A 661 -16.75 41.86 -32.27
N HIS A 662 -16.99 40.54 -32.33
CA HIS A 662 -17.11 39.79 -33.58
C HIS A 662 -18.52 39.29 -33.88
N MET A 663 -19.21 38.72 -32.88
CA MET A 663 -20.57 38.19 -33.06
C MET A 663 -21.68 39.24 -32.84
N GLY A 664 -21.30 40.50 -32.59
CA GLY A 664 -22.23 41.64 -32.56
C GLY A 664 -23.28 41.58 -31.45
N MET A 665 -22.99 40.91 -30.33
CA MET A 665 -23.93 40.84 -29.20
C MET A 665 -24.11 42.23 -28.58
N LYS A 666 -25.36 42.74 -28.58
CA LYS A 666 -25.71 44.08 -28.06
C LYS A 666 -26.43 44.06 -26.72
N THR A 667 -27.06 42.95 -26.34
CA THR A 667 -27.84 42.83 -25.10
C THR A 667 -27.43 41.59 -24.31
N LEU A 668 -27.29 41.76 -22.99
CA LEU A 668 -26.97 40.69 -22.05
C LEU A 668 -28.10 40.58 -21.04
N LYS A 669 -29.09 39.71 -21.32
CA LYS A 669 -30.22 39.47 -20.42
C LYS A 669 -29.81 38.47 -19.33
N MET A 670 -30.17 38.75 -18.09
CA MET A 670 -30.00 37.87 -16.93
C MET A 670 -31.35 37.69 -16.23
N ALA A 671 -31.54 36.62 -15.44
CA ALA A 671 -32.84 36.34 -14.82
C ALA A 671 -33.37 37.49 -13.94
N PRO A 672 -32.57 38.18 -13.11
CA PRO A 672 -33.04 39.35 -12.35
C PRO A 672 -33.46 40.53 -13.24
N THR A 673 -32.88 40.67 -14.43
CA THR A 673 -33.27 41.72 -15.40
C THR A 673 -34.57 41.38 -16.14
N ILE A 674 -34.96 40.10 -16.18
CA ILE A 674 -36.19 39.62 -16.84
C ILE A 674 -37.35 39.55 -15.85
N PHE A 675 -37.09 39.15 -14.60
CA PHE A 675 -38.09 38.96 -13.56
C PHE A 675 -37.87 39.96 -12.40
N PRO A 676 -38.65 41.06 -12.34
CA PRO A 676 -38.48 42.12 -11.34
C PRO A 676 -38.66 41.66 -9.89
N VAL A 677 -39.38 40.55 -9.69
CA VAL A 677 -39.58 39.92 -8.37
C VAL A 677 -38.25 39.45 -7.80
N ILE A 678 -37.40 38.81 -8.63
CA ILE A 678 -36.08 38.31 -8.24
C ILE A 678 -35.15 39.48 -7.90
N GLU A 679 -35.22 40.56 -8.68
CA GLU A 679 -34.46 41.79 -8.44
C GLU A 679 -34.82 42.45 -7.10
N ARG A 680 -36.13 42.57 -6.81
CA ARG A 680 -36.61 43.19 -5.57
C ARG A 680 -36.27 42.37 -4.32
N THR A 681 -36.20 41.04 -4.43
CA THR A 681 -35.78 40.17 -3.32
C THR A 681 -34.28 40.22 -3.02
N LEU A 682 -33.45 40.61 -4.01
CA LEU A 682 -31.99 40.58 -3.91
C LEU A 682 -31.35 41.94 -3.59
N GLU A 683 -32.13 43.02 -3.57
CA GLU A 683 -31.73 44.35 -3.07
C GLU A 683 -32.52 44.76 -1.82
N PRO A 684 -32.44 44.00 -0.72
CA PRO A 684 -33.14 44.37 0.50
C PRO A 684 -32.54 45.66 1.09
N SER A 685 -33.38 46.52 1.67
CA SER A 685 -32.92 47.70 2.42
C SER A 685 -32.88 47.39 3.93
N ILE A 686 -32.14 46.35 4.32
CA ILE A 686 -32.12 45.90 5.72
C ILE A 686 -31.20 46.82 6.56
N PRO A 687 -31.63 47.26 7.75
CA PRO A 687 -30.82 48.08 8.65
C PRO A 687 -29.87 47.22 9.51
N TRP A 688 -28.85 46.61 8.90
CA TRP A 688 -27.88 45.71 9.54
C TRP A 688 -27.26 46.27 10.83
N MET A 689 -26.84 47.53 10.81
CA MET A 689 -26.24 48.21 11.97
C MET A 689 -27.20 48.39 13.16
N ARG A 690 -28.52 48.40 12.93
CA ARG A 690 -29.52 48.43 14.01
C ARG A 690 -29.73 47.02 14.60
N LEU A 691 -29.69 46.00 13.74
CA LEU A 691 -29.87 44.59 14.11
C LEU A 691 -28.60 43.92 14.64
N ARG A 692 -27.45 44.60 14.61
CA ARG A 692 -26.16 44.03 15.03
C ARG A 692 -26.17 43.36 16.41
N TRP A 693 -26.98 43.83 17.36
CA TRP A 693 -27.06 43.22 18.69
C TRP A 693 -27.84 41.92 18.70
N VAL A 694 -28.84 41.78 17.81
CA VAL A 694 -29.56 40.52 17.60
C VAL A 694 -28.60 39.49 17.00
N PHE A 695 -27.90 39.87 15.92
CA PHE A 695 -26.93 38.98 15.27
C PHE A 695 -25.70 38.70 16.13
N ALA A 696 -25.20 39.67 16.89
CA ALA A 696 -24.15 39.41 17.87
C ALA A 696 -24.63 38.45 18.98
N GLY A 697 -25.89 38.55 19.41
CA GLY A 697 -26.51 37.61 20.35
C GLY A 697 -26.60 36.19 19.79
N ILE A 698 -27.09 36.02 18.56
CA ILE A 698 -27.15 34.73 17.88
C ILE A 698 -25.74 34.13 17.74
N SER A 699 -24.77 34.94 17.30
CA SER A 699 -23.37 34.51 17.17
C SER A 699 -22.77 34.10 18.51
N ALA A 700 -23.03 34.87 19.57
CA ALA A 700 -22.58 34.55 20.92
C ALA A 700 -23.20 33.24 21.44
N ILE A 701 -24.47 32.95 21.13
CA ILE A 701 -25.12 31.69 21.49
C ILE A 701 -24.42 30.53 20.79
N PHE A 702 -24.22 30.60 19.47
CA PHE A 702 -23.57 29.50 18.74
C PHE A 702 -22.11 29.30 19.13
N VAL A 703 -21.35 30.38 19.35
CA VAL A 703 -19.97 30.27 19.84
C VAL A 703 -19.93 29.71 21.26
N SER A 704 -20.82 30.16 22.16
CA SER A 704 -20.89 29.62 23.53
C SER A 704 -21.30 28.16 23.54
N LEU A 705 -22.26 27.78 22.69
CA LEU A 705 -22.64 26.38 22.47
C LEU A 705 -21.44 25.60 21.96
N GLY A 706 -20.72 26.09 20.95
CA GLY A 706 -19.55 25.42 20.41
C GLY A 706 -18.45 25.23 21.46
N ILE A 707 -18.13 26.27 22.24
CA ILE A 707 -17.15 26.17 23.35
C ILE A 707 -17.63 25.20 24.43
N ALA A 708 -18.92 25.24 24.81
CA ALA A 708 -19.47 24.32 25.79
C ALA A 708 -19.39 22.87 25.32
N MET A 709 -19.73 22.60 24.06
CA MET A 709 -19.68 21.26 23.49
C MET A 709 -18.24 20.75 23.36
N ILE A 710 -17.30 21.61 22.97
CA ILE A 710 -15.86 21.30 22.98
C ILE A 710 -15.38 20.97 24.40
N ALA A 711 -15.83 21.72 25.41
CA ALA A 711 -15.45 21.48 26.80
C ALA A 711 -16.07 20.20 27.39
N ILE A 712 -17.31 19.86 26.98
CA ILE A 712 -18.01 18.65 27.42
C ILE A 712 -17.32 17.40 26.85
N GLN A 713 -17.03 17.41 25.55
CA GLN A 713 -16.53 16.21 24.86
C GLN A 713 -15.00 16.07 24.92
N GLY A 714 -14.27 17.18 25.07
CA GLY A 714 -12.83 17.15 25.34
C GLY A 714 -12.01 16.37 24.31
N SER A 715 -11.25 15.37 24.78
CA SER A 715 -10.38 14.54 23.93
C SER A 715 -11.14 13.51 23.09
N GLU A 716 -12.39 13.18 23.40
CA GLU A 716 -13.18 12.18 22.68
C GLU A 716 -13.52 12.64 21.25
N MET A 717 -13.51 13.96 21.02
CA MET A 717 -13.65 14.58 19.70
C MET A 717 -12.52 14.25 18.73
N LEU A 718 -11.35 13.86 19.24
CA LEU A 718 -10.15 13.62 18.44
C LEU A 718 -10.09 12.16 18.02
N ASP A 719 -9.74 11.92 16.75
CA ASP A 719 -9.52 10.56 16.24
C ASP A 719 -8.19 9.98 16.79
N THR A 720 -8.03 8.67 16.66
CA THR A 720 -6.84 7.89 17.04
C THR A 720 -5.54 8.46 16.45
N GLU A 721 -5.62 9.15 15.29
CA GLU A 721 -4.51 9.88 14.68
C GLU A 721 -3.94 11.03 15.56
N PHE A 722 -4.71 11.58 16.50
CA PHE A 722 -4.30 12.69 17.38
C PHE A 722 -4.21 12.32 18.87
N VAL A 723 -4.86 11.23 19.28
CA VAL A 723 -4.83 10.74 20.66
C VAL A 723 -3.86 9.56 20.84
N GLY A 724 -3.62 8.78 19.79
CA GLY A 724 -3.03 7.44 19.89
C GLY A 724 -4.10 6.38 20.16
N GLY A 725 -3.85 5.14 19.75
CA GLY A 725 -4.81 4.04 19.90
C GLY A 725 -4.72 3.00 18.80
N THR A 726 -5.71 2.12 18.78
CA THR A 726 -5.81 0.99 17.85
C THR A 726 -7.11 1.06 17.07
N GLN A 727 -7.03 0.78 15.78
CA GLN A 727 -8.16 0.70 14.87
C GLN A 727 -8.24 -0.72 14.30
N VAL A 728 -9.40 -1.34 14.37
CA VAL A 728 -9.61 -2.74 14.01
C VAL A 728 -10.73 -2.84 12.98
N GLU A 729 -10.47 -3.50 11.85
CA GLU A 729 -11.48 -3.82 10.84
C GLU A 729 -11.97 -5.27 10.98
N LEU A 730 -13.27 -5.38 11.18
CA LEU A 730 -14.04 -6.61 11.28
C LEU A 730 -14.70 -6.86 9.92
N ARG A 731 -14.49 -8.06 9.36
CA ARG A 731 -15.07 -8.48 8.09
C ARG A 731 -15.90 -9.74 8.31
N PHE A 732 -17.16 -9.69 7.92
CA PHE A 732 -18.07 -10.81 8.11
C PHE A 732 -17.93 -11.86 7.01
N LYS A 733 -18.25 -13.10 7.37
CA LYS A 733 -18.20 -14.29 6.51
C LYS A 733 -19.27 -14.27 5.41
N GLU A 734 -19.07 -15.08 4.39
CA GLU A 734 -20.06 -15.32 3.33
C GLU A 734 -21.13 -16.29 3.83
N SER A 735 -22.39 -15.99 3.52
CA SER A 735 -23.52 -16.83 3.89
C SER A 735 -23.49 -18.11 3.04
N PRO A 736 -23.58 -19.31 3.66
CA PRO A 736 -23.56 -20.58 2.94
C PRO A 736 -24.67 -20.74 1.90
N ASP A 737 -25.81 -20.07 2.10
CA ASP A 737 -27.02 -20.26 1.30
C ASP A 737 -27.01 -19.52 -0.05
N ASN A 738 -26.32 -18.38 -0.14
CA ASN A 738 -26.40 -17.48 -1.30
C ASN A 738 -25.06 -16.89 -1.76
N GLY A 739 -23.95 -17.16 -1.05
CA GLY A 739 -22.64 -16.59 -1.35
C GLY A 739 -22.55 -15.07 -1.15
N GLU A 740 -23.56 -14.43 -0.56
CA GLU A 740 -23.50 -13.03 -0.17
C GLU A 740 -22.96 -12.91 1.26
N ARG A 741 -22.15 -11.88 1.52
CA ARG A 741 -21.61 -11.62 2.86
C ARG A 741 -22.73 -11.28 3.84
N ILE A 742 -22.64 -11.83 5.05
CA ILE A 742 -23.54 -11.46 6.14
C ILE A 742 -23.42 -9.96 6.39
N GLN A 743 -24.55 -9.28 6.56
CA GLN A 743 -24.61 -7.85 6.84
C GLN A 743 -25.29 -7.65 8.19
N LEU A 744 -24.72 -6.78 9.02
CA LEU A 744 -25.28 -6.42 10.32
C LEU A 744 -25.70 -4.95 10.30
N GLY A 745 -26.71 -4.59 11.09
CA GLY A 745 -27.03 -3.18 11.34
C GLY A 745 -26.05 -2.55 12.34
N ARG A 746 -25.74 -1.27 12.18
CA ARG A 746 -24.86 -0.56 13.15
C ARG A 746 -25.39 -0.59 14.60
N PRO A 747 -26.70 -0.48 14.88
CA PRO A 747 -27.21 -0.59 16.25
C PRO A 747 -26.97 -1.98 16.87
N GLU A 748 -27.15 -3.04 16.07
CA GLU A 748 -26.91 -4.43 16.51
C GLU A 748 -25.42 -4.66 16.76
N PHE A 749 -24.56 -4.06 15.94
CA PHE A 749 -23.11 -4.06 16.16
C PHE A 749 -22.75 -3.38 17.50
N GLN A 750 -23.33 -2.21 17.78
CA GLN A 750 -23.11 -1.48 19.03
C GLN A 750 -23.58 -2.28 20.24
N GLU A 751 -24.72 -2.95 20.14
CA GLU A 751 -25.26 -3.78 21.22
C GLU A 751 -24.30 -4.92 21.61
N ARG A 752 -23.63 -5.54 20.62
CA ARG A 752 -22.60 -6.55 20.86
C ARG A 752 -21.35 -5.98 21.54
N ILE A 753 -20.93 -4.78 21.16
CA ILE A 753 -19.82 -4.07 21.84
C ILE A 753 -20.21 -3.73 23.28
N ASN A 754 -21.42 -3.24 23.51
CA ASN A 754 -21.92 -2.93 24.85
C ASN A 754 -22.01 -4.19 25.72
N ALA A 755 -22.43 -5.32 25.15
CA ALA A 755 -22.42 -6.60 25.84
C ALA A 755 -20.99 -7.06 26.19
N LEU A 756 -20.01 -6.84 25.31
CA LEU A 756 -18.60 -7.09 25.62
C LEU A 756 -18.11 -6.24 26.80
N ILE A 757 -18.43 -4.94 26.80
CA ILE A 757 -18.03 -4.02 27.87
C ILE A 757 -18.65 -4.43 29.21
N GLU A 758 -19.92 -4.81 29.22
CA GLU A 758 -20.59 -5.24 30.45
C GLU A 758 -19.98 -6.53 31.00
N ARG A 759 -19.61 -7.50 30.13
CA ARG A 759 -18.89 -8.71 30.54
C ARG A 759 -17.54 -8.38 31.17
N VAL A 760 -16.76 -7.50 30.56
CA VAL A 760 -15.48 -7.04 31.11
C VAL A 760 -15.64 -6.39 32.48
N ARG A 761 -16.68 -5.56 32.67
CA ARG A 761 -17.00 -4.96 33.98
C ARG A 761 -17.33 -5.99 35.04
N THR A 762 -18.04 -7.06 34.68
CA THR A 762 -18.43 -8.12 35.62
C THR A 762 -17.29 -9.07 35.97
N ASP A 763 -16.36 -9.31 35.05
CA ASP A 763 -15.26 -10.26 35.24
C ASP A 763 -14.17 -9.72 36.19
N GLY A 764 -14.02 -8.39 36.27
CA GLY A 764 -13.17 -7.73 37.26
C GLY A 764 -11.64 -7.95 37.09
N ASP A 765 -11.21 -8.43 35.93
CA ASP A 765 -9.79 -8.65 35.61
C ASP A 765 -9.08 -7.29 35.34
N PRO A 766 -8.05 -6.91 36.12
CA PRO A 766 -7.30 -5.66 35.91
C PRO A 766 -6.60 -5.60 34.54
N THR A 767 -6.35 -6.75 33.90
CA THR A 767 -5.78 -6.81 32.55
C THR A 767 -6.77 -6.34 31.48
N ASN A 768 -8.07 -6.47 31.75
CA ASN A 768 -9.18 -6.13 30.84
C ASN A 768 -9.78 -4.75 31.11
N GLU A 769 -9.32 -4.03 32.14
CA GLU A 769 -9.85 -2.72 32.53
C GLU A 769 -9.74 -1.68 31.40
N GLU A 770 -8.73 -1.80 30.53
CA GLU A 770 -8.58 -0.93 29.36
C GLU A 770 -9.72 -1.10 28.34
N LEU A 771 -10.34 -2.28 28.24
CA LEU A 771 -11.43 -2.56 27.29
C LEU A 771 -12.71 -1.80 27.61
N VAL A 772 -12.88 -1.28 28.83
CA VAL A 772 -13.99 -0.38 29.17
C VAL A 772 -13.95 0.89 28.31
N ARG A 773 -12.78 1.29 27.81
CA ARG A 773 -12.65 2.41 26.87
C ARG A 773 -13.33 2.16 25.51
N LEU A 774 -13.78 0.94 25.22
CA LEU A 774 -14.62 0.66 24.05
C LEU A 774 -15.96 1.41 24.07
N GLU A 775 -16.41 1.90 25.22
CA GLU A 775 -17.61 2.76 25.30
C GLU A 775 -17.50 4.01 24.43
N THR A 776 -16.28 4.55 24.27
CA THR A 776 -16.01 5.75 23.46
C THR A 776 -15.41 5.41 22.09
N ALA A 777 -15.39 4.13 21.71
CA ALA A 777 -14.87 3.70 20.42
C ALA A 777 -15.72 4.20 19.26
N SER A 778 -15.06 4.71 18.20
CA SER A 778 -15.77 5.09 16.98
C SER A 778 -16.02 3.86 16.12
N ILE A 779 -17.28 3.57 15.86
CA ILE A 779 -17.71 2.46 15.01
C ILE A 779 -18.16 3.00 13.66
N ILE A 780 -17.44 2.63 12.61
CA ILE A 780 -17.67 3.07 11.24
C ILE A 780 -18.06 1.84 10.42
N ALA A 781 -19.26 1.85 9.84
CA ALA A 781 -19.62 0.86 8.84
C ALA A 781 -18.76 1.10 7.59
N LEU A 782 -18.32 0.05 6.90
CA LEU A 782 -17.57 0.19 5.65
C LEU A 782 -18.43 -0.33 4.50
N ASN A 783 -18.60 0.50 3.46
CA ASN A 783 -19.47 0.23 2.31
C ASN A 783 -20.90 -0.17 2.70
N PRO A 784 -21.60 0.64 3.51
CA PRO A 784 -22.92 0.25 3.96
C PRO A 784 -23.93 0.22 2.81
N GLY A 785 -24.69 -0.86 2.76
CA GLY A 785 -25.94 -0.95 2.03
C GLY A 785 -27.08 -0.34 2.85
N THR A 786 -28.25 -0.28 2.23
CA THR A 786 -29.51 -0.03 2.91
C THR A 786 -30.37 -1.28 2.79
N ASP A 787 -30.92 -1.75 3.90
CA ASP A 787 -31.93 -2.79 3.87
C ASP A 787 -33.22 -2.29 3.21
N GLY A 788 -34.20 -3.17 3.00
CA GLY A 788 -35.51 -2.82 2.44
C GLY A 788 -36.31 -1.81 3.29
N THR A 789 -35.84 -1.45 4.48
CA THR A 789 -36.43 -0.45 5.40
C THR A 789 -35.64 0.87 5.43
N GLY A 790 -34.54 0.98 4.68
CA GLY A 790 -33.67 2.15 4.64
C GLY A 790 -32.63 2.21 5.76
N ARG A 791 -32.46 1.15 6.55
CA ARG A 791 -31.43 1.07 7.61
C ARG A 791 -30.08 0.73 7.02
N VAL A 792 -29.05 1.39 7.53
CA VAL A 792 -27.65 1.20 7.14
C VAL A 792 -27.17 -0.16 7.65
N ILE A 793 -26.90 -1.08 6.73
CA ILE A 793 -26.35 -2.42 6.98
C ILE A 793 -24.98 -2.54 6.34
N ALA A 794 -24.04 -3.24 6.97
CA ALA A 794 -22.71 -3.44 6.41
C ALA A 794 -22.16 -4.83 6.71
N SER A 795 -21.35 -5.34 5.79
CA SER A 795 -20.56 -6.58 5.97
C SER A 795 -19.17 -6.34 6.55
N ARG A 796 -18.81 -5.07 6.74
CA ARG A 796 -17.52 -4.64 7.29
C ARG A 796 -17.73 -3.50 8.27
N TYR A 797 -17.02 -3.56 9.39
CA TYR A 797 -17.04 -2.54 10.43
C TYR A 797 -15.63 -2.21 10.88
N GLN A 798 -15.38 -0.94 11.12
CA GLN A 798 -14.13 -0.44 11.65
C GLN A 798 -14.38 0.12 13.05
N VAL A 799 -13.63 -0.38 14.03
CA VAL A 799 -13.68 0.01 15.44
C VAL A 799 -12.40 0.77 15.76
N LYS A 800 -12.49 2.07 16.04
CA LYS A 800 -11.37 2.92 16.44
C LYS A 800 -11.42 3.20 17.94
N THR A 801 -10.38 2.85 18.66
CA THR A 801 -10.33 2.98 20.14
C THR A 801 -8.97 3.50 20.62
N THR A 802 -8.92 4.06 21.82
CA THR A 802 -7.69 4.53 22.49
C THR A 802 -6.93 3.42 23.24
N ILE A 803 -7.36 2.17 23.08
CA ILE A 803 -6.73 1.00 23.68
C ILE A 803 -5.41 0.71 22.95
N GLU A 804 -4.31 0.57 23.70
CA GLU A 804 -2.98 0.35 23.13
C GLU A 804 -2.62 -1.14 23.01
N ASN A 805 -3.25 -1.99 23.83
CA ASN A 805 -3.07 -3.43 23.79
C ASN A 805 -3.92 -4.05 22.67
N GLU A 806 -3.30 -4.15 21.48
CA GLU A 806 -3.95 -4.68 20.28
C GLU A 806 -4.32 -6.17 20.42
N VAL A 807 -3.48 -6.97 21.07
CA VAL A 807 -3.68 -8.41 21.19
C VAL A 807 -4.96 -8.68 21.98
N LEU A 808 -5.08 -8.03 23.14
CA LEU A 808 -6.26 -8.14 23.99
C LEU A 808 -7.53 -7.63 23.30
N LEU A 809 -7.43 -6.47 22.64
CA LEU A 809 -8.56 -5.88 21.91
C LEU A 809 -9.05 -6.80 20.78
N VAL A 810 -8.12 -7.33 19.99
CA VAL A 810 -8.41 -8.23 18.87
C VAL A 810 -9.05 -9.51 19.40
N GLU A 811 -8.52 -10.10 20.47
CA GLU A 811 -9.04 -11.33 21.07
C GLU A 811 -10.50 -11.16 21.51
N GLU A 812 -10.80 -10.09 22.25
CA GLU A 812 -12.14 -9.87 22.80
C GLU A 812 -13.16 -9.42 21.74
N LEU A 813 -12.74 -8.64 20.74
CA LEU A 813 -13.58 -8.34 19.57
C LEU A 813 -13.86 -9.59 18.74
N THR A 814 -12.85 -10.44 18.55
CA THR A 814 -13.00 -11.73 17.86
C THR A 814 -14.01 -12.60 18.58
N ARG A 815 -13.92 -12.70 19.91
CA ARG A 815 -14.86 -13.44 20.75
C ARG A 815 -16.27 -12.85 20.74
N ALA A 816 -16.42 -11.52 20.69
CA ALA A 816 -17.73 -10.86 20.67
C ALA A 816 -18.48 -11.02 19.33
N PHE A 817 -17.75 -11.24 18.24
CA PHE A 817 -18.30 -11.34 16.88
C PHE A 817 -18.01 -12.69 16.23
N GLU A 818 -17.72 -13.72 17.03
CA GLU A 818 -17.29 -15.04 16.58
C GLU A 818 -18.25 -15.68 15.56
N ASP A 819 -19.55 -15.49 15.74
CA ASP A 819 -20.62 -16.02 14.88
C ASP A 819 -20.70 -15.33 13.52
N LEU A 820 -20.19 -14.11 13.39
CA LEU A 820 -20.28 -13.28 12.18
C LEU A 820 -18.96 -13.18 11.42
N LEU A 821 -17.84 -13.32 12.12
CA LEU A 821 -16.53 -13.19 11.54
C LEU A 821 -16.09 -14.50 10.86
N ASP A 822 -15.28 -14.32 9.83
CA ASP A 822 -14.56 -15.41 9.17
C ASP A 822 -13.28 -15.70 9.97
N ILE A 823 -13.45 -16.29 11.16
CA ILE A 823 -12.34 -16.61 12.07
C ILE A 823 -12.00 -18.08 11.92
N GLN A 824 -10.75 -18.37 11.56
CA GLN A 824 -10.12 -19.65 11.88
C GLN A 824 -9.50 -19.50 13.27
N PRO A 825 -10.10 -20.07 14.34
CA PRO A 825 -9.54 -20.02 15.69
C PRO A 825 -8.20 -20.77 15.72
N SER A 826 -7.27 -20.32 16.57
CA SER A 826 -6.04 -21.08 16.84
C SER A 826 -6.43 -22.44 17.39
N MET A 827 -6.00 -23.49 16.71
CA MET A 827 -6.26 -24.86 17.06
C MET A 827 -5.14 -25.35 17.99
N THR A 828 -5.51 -25.77 19.19
CA THR A 828 -4.61 -26.45 20.12
C THR A 828 -4.80 -27.95 20.00
N PHE A 829 -3.74 -28.72 20.18
CA PHE A 829 -3.79 -30.19 20.18
C PHE A 829 -2.81 -30.72 21.22
N SER A 830 -3.02 -31.96 21.67
CA SER A 830 -2.22 -32.57 22.73
C SER A 830 -0.75 -32.70 22.33
N GLY A 831 0.16 -32.46 23.28
CA GLY A 831 1.61 -32.71 23.10
C GLY A 831 2.35 -31.72 22.21
N ILE A 832 1.82 -30.51 21.99
CA ILE A 832 2.53 -29.41 21.28
C ILE A 832 3.96 -29.17 21.82
N GLU A 833 4.19 -29.35 23.12
CA GLU A 833 5.49 -29.17 23.76
C GLU A 833 6.41 -30.40 23.67
N ASP A 834 5.86 -31.59 23.40
CA ASP A 834 6.58 -32.86 23.42
C ASP A 834 6.62 -33.52 22.03
N GLN A 835 7.47 -32.95 21.17
CA GLN A 835 7.69 -33.32 19.77
C GLN A 835 7.93 -34.83 19.55
N ARG A 836 8.45 -35.53 20.57
CA ARG A 836 8.80 -36.95 20.47
C ARG A 836 7.59 -37.88 20.59
N PHE A 837 6.43 -37.43 21.05
CA PHE A 837 5.25 -38.31 21.12
C PHE A 837 4.39 -38.25 19.87
N ASN A 838 4.35 -37.11 19.20
CA ASN A 838 3.41 -36.85 18.11
C ASN A 838 3.99 -37.01 16.72
N ILE A 839 5.26 -37.41 16.60
CA ILE A 839 5.95 -37.62 15.32
C ILE A 839 6.51 -39.04 15.28
N ARG A 840 6.17 -39.81 14.24
CA ARG A 840 6.75 -41.14 13.98
C ARG A 840 7.17 -41.28 12.52
N PRO A 841 8.25 -42.03 12.24
CA PRO A 841 8.51 -42.50 10.89
C PRO A 841 7.43 -43.48 10.45
N ILE A 842 7.29 -43.71 9.15
CA ILE A 842 6.34 -44.70 8.62
C ILE A 842 7.17 -45.88 8.11
N THR A 843 7.27 -46.97 8.87
CA THR A 843 8.30 -48.01 8.64
C THR A 843 7.78 -49.34 8.08
N THR A 844 6.55 -49.74 8.41
CA THR A 844 5.93 -51.04 8.05
C THR A 844 4.63 -50.89 7.23
N THR A 845 4.12 -52.02 6.72
CA THR A 845 2.83 -52.13 6.01
C THR A 845 1.64 -52.29 6.97
N ASP A 846 1.91 -52.38 8.27
CA ASP A 846 0.92 -52.63 9.31
C ASP A 846 0.65 -51.32 10.06
N ASP A 847 -0.63 -51.05 10.29
CA ASP A 847 -1.26 -49.96 11.06
C ASP A 847 -0.32 -48.88 11.63
N VAL A 848 -0.29 -47.71 10.96
CA VAL A 848 0.56 -46.54 11.33
C VAL A 848 0.34 -46.08 12.77
N LEU A 849 -0.82 -46.38 13.35
CA LEU A 849 -1.15 -46.00 14.74
C LEU A 849 -0.43 -46.86 15.79
N GLN A 850 -0.03 -48.10 15.46
CA GLN A 850 0.75 -48.94 16.39
C GLN A 850 2.15 -48.35 16.68
N GLU A 851 2.68 -47.51 15.79
CA GLU A 851 3.97 -46.83 16.01
C GLU A 851 3.89 -45.72 17.08
N PHE A 852 2.70 -45.19 17.37
CA PHE A 852 2.50 -44.12 18.35
C PHE A 852 2.27 -44.64 19.78
N SER A 853 1.69 -45.84 19.94
CA SER A 853 1.49 -46.44 21.28
C SER A 853 1.35 -47.97 21.25
N PRO A 854 2.35 -48.74 21.74
CA PRO A 854 2.23 -50.20 21.86
C PRO A 854 1.35 -50.69 23.03
N ASP A 855 1.02 -49.82 23.99
CA ASP A 855 0.30 -50.18 25.23
C ASP A 855 -1.13 -49.61 25.35
N ARG A 856 -1.56 -48.73 24.43
CA ARG A 856 -2.97 -48.32 24.36
C ARG A 856 -3.72 -49.34 23.51
N ASP A 857 -4.73 -49.95 24.10
CA ASP A 857 -5.70 -50.79 23.37
C ASP A 857 -6.61 -49.86 22.55
N VAL A 858 -6.12 -49.43 21.39
CA VAL A 858 -6.77 -48.48 20.48
C VAL A 858 -7.82 -49.26 19.65
N ALA A 859 -8.81 -49.85 20.33
CA ALA A 859 -9.79 -50.77 19.76
C ALA A 859 -10.77 -50.15 18.74
N GLY A 860 -10.61 -48.86 18.39
CA GLY A 860 -11.46 -48.10 17.47
C GLY A 860 -10.77 -47.55 16.21
N TYR A 861 -9.45 -47.70 16.05
CA TYR A 861 -8.70 -47.00 14.98
C TYR A 861 -7.84 -47.94 14.13
N ALA A 862 -7.96 -49.25 14.33
CA ALA A 862 -7.20 -50.22 13.55
C ALA A 862 -7.61 -50.20 12.06
N GLY A 863 -6.62 -50.08 11.16
CA GLY A 863 -6.84 -50.25 9.71
C GLY A 863 -6.38 -49.11 8.80
N ILE A 864 -5.60 -48.15 9.29
CA ILE A 864 -5.05 -47.08 8.43
C ILE A 864 -3.76 -47.58 7.76
N GLU A 865 -3.92 -48.16 6.58
CA GLU A 865 -2.82 -48.49 5.70
C GLU A 865 -2.43 -47.25 4.88
N ALA A 866 -1.28 -46.62 5.19
CA ALA A 866 -0.70 -45.52 4.40
C ALA A 866 0.69 -45.80 3.77
N PRO A 867 0.81 -46.83 2.94
CA PRO A 867 2.06 -47.31 2.38
C PRO A 867 2.67 -46.43 1.29
N GLU A 868 1.86 -45.57 0.67
CA GLU A 868 2.32 -44.50 -0.21
C GLU A 868 3.11 -43.41 0.54
N PHE A 869 3.00 -43.37 1.87
CA PHE A 869 3.76 -42.49 2.76
C PHE A 869 4.94 -43.20 3.44
N ARG A 870 5.29 -44.42 3.03
CA ARG A 870 6.40 -45.18 3.64
C ARG A 870 7.72 -44.42 3.55
N GLY A 871 8.45 -44.38 4.67
CA GLY A 871 9.67 -43.59 4.84
C GLY A 871 9.42 -42.10 5.04
N GLY A 872 8.16 -41.65 5.00
CA GLY A 872 7.72 -40.31 5.35
C GLY A 872 7.54 -40.14 6.87
N VAL A 873 6.80 -39.10 7.23
CA VAL A 873 6.47 -38.74 8.61
C VAL A 873 4.97 -38.85 8.83
N ALA A 874 4.60 -39.47 9.95
CA ALA A 874 3.26 -39.43 10.50
C ALA A 874 3.27 -38.45 11.67
N ILE A 875 2.30 -37.54 11.68
CA ILE A 875 2.06 -36.58 12.75
C ILE A 875 0.67 -36.85 13.31
N LEU A 876 0.61 -37.19 14.59
CA LEU A 876 -0.63 -37.46 15.29
C LEU A 876 -1.13 -36.16 15.95
N LEU A 877 -2.35 -35.76 15.62
CA LEU A 877 -3.06 -34.64 16.21
C LEU A 877 -4.22 -35.18 17.06
N GLU A 878 -4.07 -35.16 18.38
CA GLU A 878 -5.13 -35.57 19.33
C GLU A 878 -5.72 -34.33 20.02
N ASN A 879 -7.02 -34.38 20.34
CA ASN A 879 -7.74 -33.32 21.08
C ASN A 879 -7.67 -31.94 20.40
N ILE A 880 -7.86 -31.88 19.08
CA ILE A 880 -7.87 -30.64 18.31
C ILE A 880 -9.03 -29.76 18.80
N THR A 881 -8.70 -28.60 19.38
CA THR A 881 -9.68 -27.69 19.99
C THR A 881 -9.44 -26.24 19.54
N PRO A 882 -10.46 -25.58 18.96
CA PRO A 882 -11.77 -26.13 18.58
C PRO A 882 -11.68 -27.06 17.37
N ALA A 883 -12.61 -28.00 17.22
CA ALA A 883 -12.60 -29.01 16.16
C ALA A 883 -12.88 -28.38 14.78
N PRO A 884 -11.89 -28.33 13.85
CA PRO A 884 -12.09 -27.75 12.53
C PRO A 884 -12.82 -28.70 11.58
N THR A 885 -13.35 -28.18 10.46
CA THR A 885 -13.66 -29.03 9.31
C THR A 885 -12.35 -29.55 8.69
N LEU A 886 -12.41 -30.69 8.00
CA LEU A 886 -11.27 -31.26 7.27
C LEU A 886 -10.74 -30.28 6.21
N GLU A 887 -11.63 -29.54 5.54
CA GLU A 887 -11.27 -28.52 4.57
C GLU A 887 -10.54 -27.33 5.21
N ASN A 888 -10.98 -26.88 6.40
CA ASN A 888 -10.32 -25.82 7.15
C ASN A 888 -8.93 -26.24 7.65
N LEU A 889 -8.82 -27.46 8.21
CA LEU A 889 -7.55 -28.03 8.65
C LEU A 889 -6.55 -28.13 7.47
N ARG A 890 -7.02 -28.57 6.31
CA ARG A 890 -6.24 -28.64 5.08
C ARG A 890 -5.84 -27.24 4.59
N THR A 891 -6.78 -26.31 4.56
CA THR A 891 -6.54 -24.93 4.11
C THR A 891 -5.52 -24.22 5.00
N ALA A 892 -5.58 -24.40 6.32
CA ALA A 892 -4.61 -23.83 7.26
C ALA A 892 -3.18 -24.32 7.00
N LEU A 893 -3.00 -25.64 6.83
CA LEU A 893 -1.71 -26.24 6.51
C LEU A 893 -1.19 -25.79 5.13
N ASP A 894 -2.08 -25.67 4.15
CA ASP A 894 -1.74 -25.26 2.78
C ASP A 894 -1.37 -23.78 2.72
N GLN A 895 -2.11 -22.94 3.45
CA GLN A 895 -1.86 -21.51 3.54
C GLN A 895 -0.46 -21.24 4.12
N VAL A 896 -0.05 -21.91 5.20
CA VAL A 896 1.30 -21.72 5.76
C VAL A 896 2.39 -22.10 4.74
N ARG A 897 2.23 -23.21 4.02
CA ARG A 897 3.18 -23.63 2.97
C ARG A 897 3.30 -22.62 1.83
N GLN A 898 2.19 -22.00 1.44
CA GLN A 898 2.14 -21.06 0.33
C GLN A 898 2.61 -19.65 0.73
N THR A 899 2.26 -19.22 1.95
CA THR A 899 2.46 -17.84 2.41
C THR A 899 3.76 -17.63 3.17
N ASP A 900 4.25 -18.63 3.90
CA ASP A 900 5.45 -18.49 4.70
C ASP A 900 6.71 -18.96 3.93
N PRO A 901 7.70 -18.07 3.70
CA PRO A 901 8.93 -18.41 3.02
C PRO A 901 9.69 -19.59 3.62
N ALA A 902 9.58 -19.82 4.94
CA ALA A 902 10.27 -20.91 5.63
C ALA A 902 9.76 -22.30 5.21
N PHE A 903 8.57 -22.38 4.62
CA PHE A 903 7.90 -23.64 4.30
C PHE A 903 7.64 -23.83 2.81
N ARG A 904 8.10 -22.93 1.92
CA ARG A 904 7.87 -23.03 0.48
C ARG A 904 8.41 -24.31 -0.15
N ASP A 905 9.58 -24.75 0.30
CA ASP A 905 10.24 -25.96 -0.19
C ASP A 905 9.47 -27.24 0.18
N THR A 906 8.46 -27.12 1.05
CA THR A 906 7.58 -28.23 1.44
C THR A 906 6.37 -28.40 0.52
N LEU A 907 6.11 -27.47 -0.41
CA LEU A 907 4.98 -27.52 -1.35
C LEU A 907 5.01 -28.76 -2.26
N ILE A 908 6.21 -29.28 -2.53
CA ILE A 908 6.43 -30.45 -3.37
C ILE A 908 6.20 -31.79 -2.64
N ARG A 909 5.96 -31.76 -1.32
CA ARG A 909 5.80 -32.98 -0.52
C ARG A 909 4.40 -33.56 -0.67
N SER A 910 4.33 -34.88 -0.87
CA SER A 910 3.05 -35.59 -0.88
C SER A 910 2.47 -35.59 0.54
N ARG A 911 1.16 -35.40 0.67
CA ARG A 911 0.49 -35.30 1.98
C ARG A 911 -0.93 -35.88 1.95
N MET A 912 -1.35 -36.43 3.08
CA MET A 912 -2.70 -36.91 3.32
C MET A 912 -3.09 -36.62 4.78
N ILE A 913 -4.35 -36.26 5.01
CA ILE A 913 -4.89 -36.07 6.35
C ILE A 913 -6.01 -37.11 6.51
N HIS A 914 -5.89 -37.96 7.52
CA HIS A 914 -6.92 -38.94 7.87
C HIS A 914 -7.61 -38.52 9.17
N VAL A 915 -8.94 -38.49 9.18
CA VAL A 915 -9.71 -38.18 10.39
C VAL A 915 -9.74 -39.44 11.25
N LEU A 916 -9.23 -39.34 12.49
CA LEU A 916 -9.25 -40.43 13.46
C LEU A 916 -10.52 -40.35 14.30
N GLU A 917 -10.81 -39.18 14.86
CA GLU A 917 -12.00 -38.91 15.67
C GLU A 917 -12.77 -37.71 15.13
N GLY A 918 -14.10 -37.81 15.16
CA GLY A 918 -15.01 -36.76 14.69
C GLY A 918 -15.61 -37.04 13.32
N SER A 919 -16.11 -35.99 12.66
CA SER A 919 -16.61 -36.02 11.28
C SER A 919 -15.78 -35.08 10.40
N GLU A 920 -15.94 -35.14 9.08
CA GLU A 920 -15.28 -34.18 8.17
C GLU A 920 -15.68 -32.71 8.47
N ASP A 921 -16.81 -32.50 9.14
CA ASP A 921 -17.27 -31.17 9.56
C ASP A 921 -16.78 -30.76 10.97
N ALA A 922 -16.24 -31.70 11.75
CA ALA A 922 -15.78 -31.48 13.12
C ALA A 922 -14.73 -32.52 13.53
N VAL A 923 -13.47 -32.27 13.17
CA VAL A 923 -12.32 -33.15 13.37
C VAL A 923 -11.73 -32.94 14.76
N THR A 924 -11.79 -33.94 15.64
CA THR A 924 -11.22 -33.86 17.01
C THR A 924 -9.88 -34.58 17.13
N ALA A 925 -9.60 -35.54 16.24
CA ALA A 925 -8.28 -36.11 16.08
C ALA A 925 -7.99 -36.43 14.61
N ALA A 926 -6.76 -36.20 14.17
CA ALA A 926 -6.34 -36.42 12.79
C ALA A 926 -4.91 -36.96 12.72
N LEU A 927 -4.66 -37.79 11.71
CA LEU A 927 -3.34 -38.27 11.34
C LEU A 927 -2.88 -37.54 10.08
N VAL A 928 -1.84 -36.73 10.20
CA VAL A 928 -1.22 -36.03 9.06
C VAL A 928 -0.02 -36.83 8.59
N LEU A 929 -0.10 -37.31 7.36
CA LEU A 929 0.92 -38.13 6.71
C LEU A 929 1.61 -37.29 5.66
N VAL A 930 2.93 -37.22 5.71
CA VAL A 930 3.72 -36.43 4.76
C VAL A 930 4.91 -37.24 4.27
N ARG A 931 5.20 -37.18 2.98
CA ARG A 931 6.36 -37.84 2.38
C ARG A 931 7.08 -36.89 1.44
N ASP A 932 8.39 -36.79 1.62
CA ASP A 932 9.31 -36.20 0.66
C ASP A 932 10.09 -37.36 -0.01
N PRO A 933 9.95 -37.57 -1.33
CA PRO A 933 10.68 -38.62 -2.04
C PRO A 933 12.20 -38.52 -1.91
N ARG A 934 12.73 -37.31 -1.63
CA ARG A 934 14.16 -37.04 -1.48
C ARG A 934 14.68 -37.37 -0.08
N ILE A 935 13.81 -37.39 0.93
CA ILE A 935 14.17 -37.51 2.35
C ILE A 935 13.37 -38.65 2.99
N ALA A 936 13.88 -39.88 2.88
CA ALA A 936 13.25 -41.08 3.44
C ALA A 936 13.92 -41.55 4.72
N TYR A 937 13.13 -41.90 5.74
CA TYR A 937 13.61 -42.37 7.05
C TYR A 937 14.58 -43.56 6.95
N GLY A 938 14.28 -44.53 6.08
CA GLY A 938 15.09 -45.72 5.90
C GLY A 938 16.45 -45.47 5.20
N ALA A 939 16.64 -44.30 4.58
CA ALA A 939 17.88 -43.93 3.90
C ALA A 939 18.80 -43.09 4.79
N ASN A 940 18.25 -42.05 5.45
CA ASN A 940 19.00 -41.20 6.36
C ASN A 940 18.11 -40.70 7.51
N PRO A 941 18.10 -41.40 8.66
CA PRO A 941 17.25 -41.04 9.81
C PRO A 941 17.54 -39.65 10.38
N ALA A 942 18.79 -39.17 10.29
CA ALA A 942 19.19 -37.87 10.83
C ALA A 942 18.69 -36.72 9.94
N ALA A 943 18.84 -36.84 8.61
CA ALA A 943 18.27 -35.88 7.67
C ALA A 943 16.73 -35.92 7.69
N TRP A 944 16.13 -37.10 7.77
CA TRP A 944 14.68 -37.25 7.95
C TRP A 944 14.19 -36.52 9.19
N GLN A 945 14.85 -36.69 10.34
CA GLN A 945 14.45 -36.01 11.57
C GLN A 945 14.58 -34.49 11.43
N ALA A 946 15.67 -34.00 10.85
CA ALA A 946 16.03 -32.59 10.87
C ALA A 946 15.44 -31.75 9.72
N GLU A 947 15.01 -32.36 8.62
CA GLU A 947 14.54 -31.66 7.40
C GLU A 947 13.12 -32.03 6.97
N LEU A 948 12.66 -33.25 7.30
CA LEU A 948 11.28 -33.65 7.03
C LEU A 948 10.45 -33.55 8.31
N ALA A 949 10.79 -34.33 9.33
CA ALA A 949 9.99 -34.45 10.55
C ALA A 949 9.89 -33.13 11.33
N GLN A 950 11.02 -32.46 11.58
CA GLN A 950 11.03 -31.18 12.29
C GLN A 950 10.31 -30.07 11.49
N THR A 951 10.61 -29.95 10.20
CA THR A 951 10.01 -28.91 9.35
C THR A 951 8.50 -29.08 9.21
N GLU A 952 8.01 -30.33 9.08
CA GLU A 952 6.57 -30.60 9.04
C GLU A 952 5.90 -30.35 10.38
N TRP A 953 6.58 -30.65 11.49
CA TRP A 953 6.08 -30.32 12.81
C TRP A 953 6.00 -28.81 13.05
N ASP A 954 7.05 -28.07 12.72
CA ASP A 954 7.09 -26.62 12.83
C ASP A 954 6.01 -25.97 11.95
N LEU A 955 5.74 -26.58 10.79
CA LEU A 955 4.66 -26.16 9.90
C LEU A 955 3.28 -26.39 10.51
N VAL A 956 3.02 -27.61 10.99
CA VAL A 956 1.73 -28.00 11.56
C VAL A 956 1.43 -27.17 12.81
N THR A 957 2.43 -26.97 13.67
CA THR A 957 2.29 -26.11 14.86
C THR A 957 2.12 -24.64 14.48
N THR A 958 2.79 -24.14 13.44
CA THR A 958 2.59 -22.77 12.93
C THR A 958 1.20 -22.59 12.31
N ALA A 959 0.71 -23.57 11.56
CA ALA A 959 -0.59 -23.53 10.89
C ALA A 959 -1.75 -23.60 11.87
N LEU A 960 -1.67 -24.52 12.83
CA LEU A 960 -2.69 -24.69 13.88
C LEU A 960 -2.59 -23.56 14.91
N GLY A 961 -1.40 -23.03 15.17
CA GLY A 961 -1.18 -21.92 16.11
C GLY A 961 -1.51 -20.53 15.55
N ARG A 962 -1.69 -20.37 14.23
CA ARG A 962 -2.07 -19.09 13.61
C ARG A 962 -3.56 -18.84 13.78
N GLN A 963 -3.91 -17.77 14.50
CA GLN A 963 -5.22 -17.15 14.32
C GLN A 963 -5.21 -16.41 12.98
N SER A 964 -6.14 -16.70 12.06
CA SER A 964 -6.39 -15.77 10.95
C SER A 964 -7.23 -14.61 11.50
N THR A 965 -6.57 -13.62 12.11
CA THR A 965 -7.26 -12.48 12.71
C THR A 965 -7.76 -11.52 11.63
N LEU A 966 -8.85 -10.82 11.99
CA LEU A 966 -9.32 -9.51 11.55
C LEU A 966 -8.58 -8.88 10.34
N THR A 967 -9.36 -8.46 9.35
CA THR A 967 -8.87 -8.05 8.01
C THR A 967 -7.84 -6.92 8.05
N GLN A 968 -7.82 -6.09 9.10
CA GLN A 968 -6.88 -4.98 9.25
C GLN A 968 -6.82 -4.51 10.71
N VAL A 969 -5.62 -4.40 11.29
CA VAL A 969 -5.38 -3.74 12.59
C VAL A 969 -4.36 -2.64 12.38
N GLU A 970 -4.68 -1.41 12.78
CA GLU A 970 -3.83 -0.23 12.67
C GLU A 970 -3.53 0.34 14.06
N LYS A 971 -2.26 0.59 14.35
CA LYS A 971 -1.83 1.18 15.62
C LYS A 971 -1.20 2.55 15.39
N PHE A 972 -1.67 3.53 16.15
CA PHE A 972 -1.09 4.86 16.25
C PHE A 972 -0.44 5.02 17.62
N SER A 973 0.87 5.20 17.66
CA SER A 973 1.57 5.48 18.92
C SER A 973 1.32 6.91 19.39
N ALA A 974 1.29 7.12 20.70
CA ALA A 974 1.07 8.44 21.30
C ALA A 974 2.06 9.51 20.79
N SER A 975 3.32 9.13 20.49
CA SER A 975 4.32 10.07 19.97
C SER A 975 4.05 10.53 18.53
N VAL A 976 3.50 9.65 17.68
CA VAL A 976 3.05 10.00 16.32
C VAL A 976 1.86 10.95 16.43
N ALA A 977 0.91 10.61 17.27
CA ALA A 977 -0.30 11.38 17.48
C ALA A 977 -0.02 12.81 17.98
N GLU A 978 0.89 12.97 18.94
CA GLU A 978 1.33 14.28 19.42
C GLU A 978 1.99 15.13 18.31
N THR A 979 2.78 14.49 17.45
CA THR A 979 3.42 15.15 16.30
C THR A 979 2.38 15.63 15.28
N PHE A 980 1.37 14.82 14.98
CA PHE A 980 0.28 15.21 14.08
C PHE A 980 -0.54 16.35 14.65
N ARG A 981 -0.87 16.30 15.94
CA ARG A 981 -1.63 17.35 16.65
C ARG A 981 -0.89 18.68 16.63
N SER A 982 0.39 18.69 16.99
CA SER A 982 1.20 19.91 17.01
C SER A 982 1.34 20.55 15.63
N ARG A 983 1.52 19.75 14.58
CA ARG A 983 1.55 20.20 13.19
C ARG A 983 0.23 20.81 12.74
N ALA A 984 -0.89 20.15 13.01
CA ALA A 984 -2.22 20.65 12.70
C ALA A 984 -2.48 22.02 13.36
N ILE A 985 -2.15 22.17 14.65
CA ILE A 985 -2.27 23.45 15.37
C ILE A 985 -1.37 24.52 14.75
N ALA A 986 -0.11 24.18 14.46
CA ALA A 986 0.83 25.11 13.82
C ALA A 986 0.32 25.58 12.45
N ALA A 987 -0.22 24.69 11.62
CA ALA A 987 -0.78 25.03 10.32
C ALA A 987 -1.92 26.07 10.43
N VAL A 988 -2.83 25.89 11.40
CA VAL A 988 -3.94 26.83 11.64
C VAL A 988 -3.42 28.19 12.13
N LEU A 989 -2.52 28.20 13.12
CA LEU A 989 -1.98 29.44 13.69
C LEU A 989 -1.16 30.25 12.67
N ILE A 990 -0.30 29.58 11.89
CA ILE A 990 0.48 30.22 10.83
C ILE A 990 -0.44 30.76 9.74
N SER A 991 -1.48 30.01 9.35
CA SER A 991 -2.47 30.48 8.37
C SER A 991 -3.18 31.73 8.86
N PHE A 992 -3.67 31.74 10.10
CA PHE A 992 -4.30 32.91 10.72
C PHE A 992 -3.37 34.13 10.78
N LEU A 993 -2.10 33.92 11.14
CA LEU A 993 -1.11 34.98 11.19
C LEU A 993 -0.87 35.59 9.80
N LEU A 994 -0.57 34.76 8.79
CA LEU A 994 -0.27 35.23 7.43
C LEU A 994 -1.48 35.90 6.77
N ILE A 995 -2.68 35.36 6.97
CA ILE A 995 -3.93 35.97 6.51
C ILE A 995 -4.13 37.34 7.18
N SER A 996 -3.91 37.42 8.50
CA SER A 996 -4.05 38.68 9.23
C SER A 996 -3.09 39.74 8.72
N ILE A 997 -1.82 39.36 8.50
CA ILE A 997 -0.80 40.24 7.89
C ILE A 997 -1.23 40.69 6.49
N TYR A 998 -1.71 39.76 5.65
CA TYR A 998 -2.18 40.07 4.31
C TYR A 998 -3.33 41.09 4.33
N ILE A 999 -4.35 40.87 5.15
CA ILE A 999 -5.51 41.78 5.27
C ILE A 999 -5.07 43.14 5.83
N TRP A 1000 -4.17 43.16 6.81
CA TRP A 1000 -3.63 44.40 7.36
C TRP A 1000 -2.93 45.24 6.27
N VAL A 1001 -2.03 44.63 5.50
CA VAL A 1001 -1.32 45.30 4.39
C VAL A 1001 -2.29 45.73 3.30
N ARG A 1002 -3.24 44.85 2.93
CA ARG A 1002 -4.17 45.08 1.82
C ARG A 1002 -5.16 46.22 2.07
N PHE A 1003 -5.69 46.32 3.29
CA PHE A 1003 -6.69 47.31 3.67
C PHE A 1003 -6.10 48.53 4.39
N GLY A 1004 -4.80 48.52 4.72
CA GLY A 1004 -4.09 49.63 5.35
C GLY A 1004 -4.59 49.95 6.76
N SER A 1005 -5.29 49.01 7.41
CA SER A 1005 -5.86 49.22 8.73
C SER A 1005 -6.01 47.91 9.51
N VAL A 1006 -5.47 47.89 10.73
CA VAL A 1006 -5.52 46.75 11.64
C VAL A 1006 -6.97 46.36 12.00
N ARG A 1007 -7.92 47.31 11.93
CA ARG A 1007 -9.34 47.02 12.23
C ARG A 1007 -9.96 46.01 11.28
N TYR A 1008 -9.61 46.06 10.00
CA TYR A 1008 -10.11 45.09 9.01
C TYR A 1008 -9.53 43.70 9.28
N SER A 1009 -8.24 43.63 9.63
CA SER A 1009 -7.57 42.38 10.02
C SER A 1009 -8.17 41.79 11.31
N LEU A 1010 -8.42 42.59 12.35
CA LEU A 1010 -9.08 42.14 13.58
C LEU A 1010 -10.51 41.66 13.35
N ALA A 1011 -11.26 42.36 12.47
CA ALA A 1011 -12.62 41.94 12.11
C ALA A 1011 -12.61 40.59 11.40
N ALA A 1012 -11.73 40.42 10.41
CA ALA A 1012 -11.56 39.16 9.68
C ALA A 1012 -11.11 38.01 10.61
N LEU A 1013 -10.14 38.25 11.48
CA LEU A 1013 -9.67 37.25 12.45
C LEU A 1013 -10.79 36.83 13.42
N THR A 1014 -11.62 37.78 13.86
CA THR A 1014 -12.75 37.49 14.75
C THR A 1014 -13.79 36.60 14.06
N CYS A 1015 -14.11 36.88 12.79
CA CYS A 1015 -15.00 36.04 11.98
C CYS A 1015 -14.41 34.63 11.79
N LEU A 1016 -13.11 34.52 11.49
CA LEU A 1016 -12.44 33.22 11.36
C LEU A 1016 -12.52 32.38 12.64
N VAL A 1017 -12.20 32.98 13.79
CA VAL A 1017 -12.26 32.29 15.08
C VAL A 1017 -13.70 31.88 15.40
N HIS A 1018 -14.66 32.77 15.15
CA HIS A 1018 -16.08 32.46 15.30
C HIS A 1018 -16.49 31.23 14.48
N ASP A 1019 -16.15 31.20 13.19
CA ASP A 1019 -16.57 30.12 12.30
C ASP A 1019 -15.92 28.79 12.67
N VAL A 1020 -14.62 28.79 12.96
CA VAL A 1020 -13.89 27.58 13.36
C VAL A 1020 -14.44 27.00 14.66
N LEU A 1021 -14.71 27.83 15.67
CA LEU A 1021 -15.30 27.37 16.93
C LEU A 1021 -16.70 26.77 16.73
N ILE A 1022 -17.52 27.36 15.86
CA ILE A 1022 -18.84 26.80 15.55
C ILE A 1022 -18.71 25.47 14.81
N ILE A 1023 -17.82 25.35 13.83
CA ILE A 1023 -17.68 24.10 13.07
C ILE A 1023 -17.23 22.96 13.99
N ILE A 1024 -16.20 23.19 14.82
CA ILE A 1024 -15.73 22.21 15.81
C ILE A 1024 -16.86 21.89 16.80
N GLY A 1025 -17.58 22.91 17.28
CA GLY A 1025 -18.75 22.72 18.14
C GLY A 1025 -19.87 21.89 17.50
N MET A 1026 -20.15 22.10 16.21
CA MET A 1026 -21.19 21.36 15.48
C MET A 1026 -20.78 19.92 15.21
N ILE A 1027 -19.48 19.65 15.06
CA ILE A 1027 -18.94 18.28 15.03
C ILE A 1027 -19.25 17.57 16.36
N ALA A 1028 -19.02 18.23 17.50
CA ALA A 1028 -19.42 17.68 18.81
C ALA A 1028 -20.93 17.45 18.94
N VAL A 1029 -21.73 18.41 18.45
CA VAL A 1029 -23.20 18.29 18.43
C VAL A 1029 -23.64 17.09 17.59
N ALA A 1030 -22.97 16.79 16.47
CA ALA A 1030 -23.31 15.67 15.60
C ALA A 1030 -23.23 14.32 16.33
N GLU A 1031 -22.21 14.14 17.17
CA GLU A 1031 -22.04 12.93 18.00
C GLU A 1031 -23.14 12.81 19.05
N ILE A 1032 -23.40 13.88 19.80
CA ILE A 1032 -24.44 13.91 20.84
C ILE A 1032 -25.85 13.70 20.26
N LEU A 1033 -26.14 14.28 19.08
CA LEU A 1033 -27.40 14.05 18.38
C LEU A 1033 -27.56 12.61 17.88
N TYR A 1034 -26.45 11.96 17.57
CA TYR A 1034 -26.45 10.58 17.11
C TYR A 1034 -26.64 9.60 18.29
N GLU A 1035 -26.02 9.89 19.44
CA GLU A 1035 -26.11 9.05 20.64
C GLU A 1035 -27.44 9.20 21.38
N SER A 1036 -28.11 10.35 21.26
CA SER A 1036 -29.39 10.56 21.94
C SER A 1036 -30.50 9.67 21.35
N PRO A 1037 -31.17 8.82 22.16
CA PRO A 1037 -32.22 7.91 21.68
C PRO A 1037 -33.39 8.61 20.99
N VAL A 1038 -33.63 9.89 21.31
CA VAL A 1038 -34.74 10.67 20.74
C VAL A 1038 -34.39 11.19 19.35
N THR A 1039 -33.14 11.56 19.09
CA THR A 1039 -32.73 12.20 17.83
C THR A 1039 -32.01 11.27 16.86
N GLN A 1040 -31.66 10.06 17.30
CA GLN A 1040 -30.93 9.06 16.52
C GLN A 1040 -31.54 8.78 15.14
N GLY A 1041 -32.87 8.54 15.07
CA GLY A 1041 -33.54 8.25 13.80
C GLY A 1041 -33.48 9.42 12.80
N LEU A 1042 -33.57 10.65 13.29
CA LEU A 1042 -33.43 11.86 12.47
C LEU A 1042 -31.97 12.04 12.02
N ALA A 1043 -31.01 11.87 12.93
CA ALA A 1043 -29.58 11.96 12.62
C ALA A 1043 -29.18 10.97 11.51
N GLN A 1044 -29.62 9.72 11.60
CA GLN A 1044 -29.37 8.70 10.58
C GLN A 1044 -29.98 9.06 9.22
N SER A 1045 -31.23 9.52 9.21
CA SER A 1045 -31.91 9.94 7.96
C SER A 1045 -31.21 11.13 7.27
N LEU A 1046 -30.57 12.00 8.05
CA LEU A 1046 -29.82 13.14 7.56
C LEU A 1046 -28.35 12.81 7.25
N GLY A 1047 -27.92 11.55 7.43
CA GLY A 1047 -26.53 11.14 7.22
C GLY A 1047 -25.55 11.72 8.25
N ILE A 1048 -26.04 12.18 9.40
CA ILE A 1048 -25.20 12.65 10.51
C ILE A 1048 -24.64 11.43 11.24
N GLN A 1049 -23.34 11.42 11.47
CA GLN A 1049 -22.59 10.35 12.12
C GLN A 1049 -21.74 10.96 13.26
N PRO A 1050 -21.25 10.17 14.23
CA PRO A 1050 -20.30 10.65 15.23
C PRO A 1050 -18.97 10.93 14.54
N PHE A 1051 -18.80 12.18 14.12
CA PHE A 1051 -17.63 12.63 13.37
C PHE A 1051 -16.49 12.94 14.34
N LYS A 1052 -15.36 12.26 14.18
CA LYS A 1052 -14.12 12.58 14.92
C LYS A 1052 -13.20 13.48 14.08
N ILE A 1053 -12.45 14.33 14.76
CA ILE A 1053 -11.45 15.20 14.16
C ILE A 1053 -10.24 14.34 13.80
N ASN A 1054 -10.04 14.12 12.50
CA ASN A 1054 -8.87 13.46 11.92
C ASN A 1054 -8.10 14.46 11.02
N LEU A 1055 -6.98 14.03 10.42
CA LEU A 1055 -6.16 14.87 9.55
C LEU A 1055 -6.95 15.44 8.36
N ASN A 1056 -7.88 14.64 7.81
CA ASN A 1056 -8.76 15.07 6.72
C ASN A 1056 -9.70 16.21 7.15
N LEU A 1057 -10.23 16.15 8.38
CA LEU A 1057 -11.11 17.19 8.91
C LEU A 1057 -10.35 18.50 9.17
N VAL A 1058 -9.09 18.43 9.59
CA VAL A 1058 -8.23 19.63 9.70
C VAL A 1058 -8.04 20.30 8.34
N ALA A 1059 -7.87 19.52 7.27
CA ALA A 1059 -7.83 20.05 5.91
C ALA A 1059 -9.14 20.75 5.51
N ALA A 1060 -10.29 20.18 5.90
CA ALA A 1060 -11.59 20.82 5.70
C ALA A 1060 -11.68 22.17 6.42
N LEU A 1061 -11.29 22.23 7.70
CA LEU A 1061 -11.27 23.46 8.50
C LEU A 1061 -10.40 24.55 7.85
N LEU A 1062 -9.20 24.20 7.41
CA LEU A 1062 -8.29 25.13 6.72
C LEU A 1062 -8.86 25.62 5.39
N THR A 1063 -9.60 24.78 4.68
CA THR A 1063 -10.30 25.17 3.45
C THR A 1063 -11.41 26.17 3.72
N ILE A 1064 -12.18 25.95 4.79
CA ILE A 1064 -13.26 26.84 5.21
C ILE A 1064 -12.72 28.20 5.65
N ILE A 1065 -11.56 28.23 6.32
CA ILE A 1065 -10.87 29.48 6.69
C ILE A 1065 -10.62 30.34 5.45
N GLY A 1066 -10.13 29.74 4.36
CA GLY A 1066 -9.96 30.44 3.09
C GLY A 1066 -11.28 30.90 2.47
N TYR A 1067 -12.27 30.00 2.43
CA TYR A 1067 -13.60 30.26 1.86
C TYR A 1067 -14.37 31.36 2.60
N SER A 1068 -14.49 31.27 3.92
CA SER A 1068 -15.26 32.23 4.74
C SER A 1068 -14.71 33.66 4.60
N LEU A 1069 -13.38 33.80 4.45
CA LEU A 1069 -12.77 35.10 4.23
C LEU A 1069 -13.08 35.72 2.89
N ASN A 1070 -13.36 34.92 1.86
CA ASN A 1070 -13.65 35.44 0.53
C ASN A 1070 -14.85 36.41 0.57
N ASP A 1071 -15.95 35.99 1.20
CA ASP A 1071 -17.16 36.82 1.35
C ASP A 1071 -16.91 38.04 2.25
N SER A 1072 -16.17 37.84 3.35
CA SER A 1072 -15.78 38.94 4.24
C SER A 1072 -14.95 40.01 3.52
N ILE A 1073 -13.97 39.62 2.70
CA ILE A 1073 -13.11 40.51 1.92
C ILE A 1073 -13.94 41.28 0.89
N ILE A 1074 -14.90 40.64 0.22
CA ILE A 1074 -15.79 41.30 -0.74
C ILE A 1074 -16.62 42.41 -0.06
N ILE A 1075 -17.18 42.12 1.11
CA ILE A 1075 -17.96 43.11 1.88
C ILE A 1075 -17.05 44.25 2.36
N MET A 1076 -15.86 43.92 2.88
CA MET A 1076 -14.87 44.89 3.34
C MET A 1076 -14.35 45.79 2.22
N ASP A 1077 -14.12 45.24 1.03
CA ASP A 1077 -13.72 46.01 -0.15
C ASP A 1077 -14.83 46.97 -0.60
N ARG A 1078 -16.10 46.53 -0.56
CA ARG A 1078 -17.24 47.42 -0.84
C ARG A 1078 -17.38 48.53 0.21
N ILE A 1079 -17.16 48.23 1.49
CA ILE A 1079 -17.13 49.24 2.57
C ILE A 1079 -16.01 50.25 2.29
N ARG A 1080 -14.82 49.79 1.88
CA ARG A 1080 -13.69 50.65 1.53
C ARG A 1080 -14.01 51.54 0.31
N GLU A 1081 -14.61 50.97 -0.75
CA GLU A 1081 -15.04 51.69 -1.96
C GLU A 1081 -16.05 52.80 -1.60
N ASN A 1082 -17.12 52.44 -0.87
CA ASN A 1082 -18.17 53.37 -0.48
C ASN A 1082 -17.73 54.41 0.57
N ARG A 1083 -16.73 54.09 1.39
CA ARG A 1083 -16.12 55.04 2.34
C ARG A 1083 -15.35 56.15 1.62
N GLY A 1084 -14.76 55.85 0.46
CA GLY A 1084 -13.94 56.78 -0.29
C GLY A 1084 -12.77 57.33 0.53
N LYS A 1085 -12.67 58.66 0.63
CA LYS A 1085 -11.59 59.37 1.35
C LYS A 1085 -11.78 59.46 2.87
N LEU A 1086 -12.91 58.99 3.42
CA LEU A 1086 -13.15 59.07 4.86
C LEU A 1086 -12.15 58.16 5.62
N PRO A 1087 -11.65 58.58 6.80
CA PRO A 1087 -10.69 57.78 7.56
C PRO A 1087 -11.31 56.50 8.14
N TYR A 1088 -12.62 56.50 8.43
CA TYR A 1088 -13.33 55.34 9.00
C TYR A 1088 -14.70 55.12 8.33
N ALA A 1089 -15.27 53.92 8.49
CA ALA A 1089 -16.59 53.60 7.95
C ALA A 1089 -17.71 54.03 8.92
N SER A 1090 -18.69 54.79 8.42
CA SER A 1090 -19.91 55.18 9.15
C SER A 1090 -20.96 54.07 9.10
N ALA A 1091 -21.93 54.07 10.02
CA ALA A 1091 -22.98 53.06 10.02
C ALA A 1091 -23.81 53.03 8.72
N LYS A 1092 -23.99 54.19 8.08
CA LYS A 1092 -24.68 54.31 6.79
C LYS A 1092 -23.89 53.65 5.65
N VAL A 1093 -22.57 53.85 5.61
CA VAL A 1093 -21.68 53.24 4.61
C VAL A 1093 -21.66 51.72 4.77
N VAL A 1094 -21.59 51.21 6.01
CA VAL A 1094 -21.62 49.77 6.28
C VAL A 1094 -22.94 49.16 5.81
N ASN A 1095 -24.09 49.71 6.21
CA ASN A 1095 -25.41 49.23 5.77
C ASN A 1095 -25.56 49.24 4.25
N LEU A 1096 -25.14 50.32 3.58
CA LEU A 1096 -25.23 50.42 2.14
C LEU A 1096 -24.38 49.35 1.45
N SER A 1097 -23.16 49.13 1.95
CA SER A 1097 -22.21 48.19 1.37
C SER A 1097 -22.71 46.75 1.48
N ILE A 1098 -23.22 46.35 2.65
CA ILE A 1098 -23.77 45.00 2.87
C ILE A 1098 -24.97 44.74 1.94
N ASN A 1099 -25.92 45.69 1.85
CA ASN A 1099 -27.10 45.51 0.99
C ASN A 1099 -26.73 45.44 -0.51
N GLN A 1100 -25.67 46.12 -0.94
CA GLN A 1100 -25.17 46.05 -2.32
C GLN A 1100 -24.45 44.73 -2.63
N THR A 1101 -23.91 44.02 -1.64
CA THR A 1101 -23.17 42.76 -1.84
C THR A 1101 -23.99 41.51 -1.58
N ILE A 1102 -25.12 41.60 -0.88
CA ILE A 1102 -25.95 40.44 -0.52
C ILE A 1102 -26.31 39.55 -1.71
N SER A 1103 -26.75 40.13 -2.82
CA SER A 1103 -27.12 39.35 -4.01
C SER A 1103 -25.97 38.43 -4.44
N ARG A 1104 -24.75 38.99 -4.51
CA ARG A 1104 -23.55 38.24 -4.85
C ARG A 1104 -23.27 37.16 -3.81
N THR A 1105 -23.14 37.54 -2.54
CA THR A 1105 -22.81 36.63 -1.44
C THR A 1105 -23.78 35.44 -1.33
N VAL A 1106 -25.08 35.68 -1.55
CA VAL A 1106 -26.09 34.61 -1.52
C VAL A 1106 -25.96 33.66 -2.71
N ILE A 1107 -25.68 34.17 -3.90
CA ILE A 1107 -25.54 33.33 -5.11
C ILE A 1107 -24.26 32.48 -5.01
N THR A 1108 -23.14 33.09 -4.62
CA THR A 1108 -21.83 32.46 -4.55
C THR A 1108 -21.82 31.36 -3.49
N SER A 1109 -22.35 31.67 -2.30
CA SER A 1109 -22.51 30.69 -1.24
C SER A 1109 -23.58 29.66 -1.52
N GLY A 1110 -24.67 30.02 -2.21
CA GLY A 1110 -25.67 29.06 -2.66
C GLY A 1110 -25.12 28.01 -3.62
N THR A 1111 -24.30 28.42 -4.60
CA THR A 1111 -23.67 27.48 -5.55
C THR A 1111 -22.64 26.57 -4.88
N THR A 1112 -21.85 27.12 -3.95
CA THR A 1112 -20.87 26.33 -3.20
C THR A 1112 -21.58 25.36 -2.25
N LEU A 1113 -22.61 25.83 -1.54
CA LEU A 1113 -23.44 25.01 -0.66
C LEU A 1113 -24.10 23.86 -1.43
N MET A 1114 -24.61 24.11 -2.64
CA MET A 1114 -25.18 23.07 -3.49
C MET A 1114 -24.14 21.99 -3.86
N ALA A 1115 -22.93 22.39 -4.27
CA ALA A 1115 -21.87 21.45 -4.60
C ALA A 1115 -21.43 20.61 -3.38
N VAL A 1116 -21.29 21.25 -2.21
CA VAL A 1116 -20.93 20.58 -0.96
C VAL A 1116 -22.06 19.67 -0.46
N LEU A 1117 -23.33 20.07 -0.63
CA LEU A 1117 -24.48 19.23 -0.29
C LEU A 1117 -24.53 17.97 -1.16
N ILE A 1118 -24.24 18.09 -2.46
CA ILE A 1118 -24.15 16.92 -3.36
C ILE A 1118 -23.00 16.01 -2.91
N LEU A 1119 -21.85 16.59 -2.53
CA LEU A 1119 -20.74 15.81 -1.97
C LEU A 1119 -21.12 15.09 -0.68
N PHE A 1120 -21.89 15.74 0.21
CA PHE A 1120 -22.34 15.13 1.47
C PHE A 1120 -23.30 13.96 1.23
N LEU A 1121 -24.21 14.07 0.25
CA LEU A 1121 -25.19 13.04 -0.06
C LEU A 1121 -24.62 11.89 -0.90
N TYR A 1122 -23.74 12.18 -1.87
CA TYR A 1122 -23.28 11.20 -2.87
C TYR A 1122 -21.78 10.88 -2.80
N GLY A 1123 -20.99 11.58 -1.99
CA GLY A 1123 -19.52 11.44 -1.94
C GLY A 1123 -19.01 10.16 -1.29
N GLY A 1124 -19.90 9.39 -0.64
CA GLY A 1124 -19.54 8.20 0.13
C GLY A 1124 -19.10 8.54 1.56
N GLU A 1125 -18.79 7.50 2.34
CA GLU A 1125 -18.50 7.66 3.77
C GLU A 1125 -17.12 8.25 4.04
N GLY A 1126 -16.11 7.92 3.21
CA GLY A 1126 -14.74 8.42 3.37
C GLY A 1126 -14.62 9.95 3.32
N VAL A 1127 -15.59 10.67 2.74
CA VAL A 1127 -15.63 12.14 2.68
C VAL A 1127 -16.83 12.75 3.42
N ARG A 1128 -17.61 11.96 4.15
CA ARG A 1128 -18.85 12.44 4.80
C ARG A 1128 -18.57 13.42 5.94
N ALA A 1129 -17.61 13.11 6.82
CA ALA A 1129 -17.16 14.04 7.86
C ALA A 1129 -16.60 15.34 7.27
N PHE A 1130 -15.78 15.19 6.23
CA PHE A 1130 -15.18 16.30 5.49
C PHE A 1130 -16.24 17.24 4.89
N SER A 1131 -17.21 16.67 4.17
CA SER A 1131 -18.29 17.42 3.52
C SER A 1131 -19.29 18.01 4.52
N TYR A 1132 -19.55 17.35 5.66
CA TYR A 1132 -20.33 17.92 6.76
C TYR A 1132 -19.67 19.20 7.30
N ALA A 1133 -18.37 19.17 7.59
CA ALA A 1133 -17.64 20.34 8.06
C ALA A 1133 -17.69 21.48 7.03
N LEU A 1134 -17.49 21.18 5.73
CA LEU A 1134 -17.65 22.17 4.67
C LEU A 1134 -19.07 22.74 4.61
N LEU A 1135 -20.11 21.92 4.79
CA LEU A 1135 -21.51 22.34 4.73
C LEU A 1135 -21.82 23.37 5.82
N ILE A 1136 -21.46 23.04 7.07
CA ILE A 1136 -21.59 23.95 8.22
C ILE A 1136 -20.73 25.20 8.01
N GLY A 1137 -19.50 25.02 7.55
CA GLY A 1137 -18.56 26.11 7.29
C GLY A 1137 -19.06 27.13 6.27
N VAL A 1138 -19.62 26.68 5.14
CA VAL A 1138 -20.19 27.56 4.13
C VAL A 1138 -21.40 28.32 4.69
N VAL A 1139 -22.29 27.65 5.43
CA VAL A 1139 -23.48 28.29 6.03
C VAL A 1139 -23.09 29.36 7.03
N PHE A 1140 -22.27 29.02 8.03
CA PHE A 1140 -21.90 29.95 9.10
C PHE A 1140 -20.90 31.01 8.66
N GLY A 1141 -20.01 30.70 7.71
CA GLY A 1141 -19.09 31.68 7.12
C GLY A 1141 -19.81 32.74 6.28
N THR A 1142 -20.86 32.34 5.55
CA THR A 1142 -21.73 33.30 4.83
C THR A 1142 -22.45 34.21 5.83
N TYR A 1143 -22.98 33.62 6.89
CA TYR A 1143 -23.65 34.36 7.97
C TYR A 1143 -22.71 35.34 8.67
N SER A 1144 -21.52 34.90 9.09
CA SER A 1144 -20.56 35.71 9.82
C SER A 1144 -20.01 36.86 8.96
N SER A 1145 -19.80 36.62 7.66
CA SER A 1145 -19.38 37.65 6.70
C SER A 1145 -20.41 38.78 6.58
N ILE A 1146 -21.71 38.45 6.50
CA ILE A 1146 -22.78 39.46 6.38
C ILE A 1146 -23.07 40.15 7.71
N ALA A 1147 -23.21 39.37 8.78
CA ALA A 1147 -23.81 39.82 10.04
C ALA A 1147 -22.78 40.26 11.11
N VAL A 1148 -21.54 39.74 11.05
CA VAL A 1148 -20.49 39.98 12.06
C VAL A 1148 -19.39 40.89 11.51
N ALA A 1149 -18.88 40.62 10.31
CA ALA A 1149 -17.71 41.32 9.76
C ALA A 1149 -17.95 42.82 9.57
N GLY A 1150 -19.05 43.20 8.91
CA GLY A 1150 -19.39 44.60 8.63
C GLY A 1150 -19.49 45.48 9.89
N PRO A 1151 -20.27 45.08 10.91
CA PRO A 1151 -20.38 45.83 12.18
C PRO A 1151 -19.06 46.00 12.95
N LEU A 1152 -18.10 45.09 12.83
CA LEU A 1152 -16.79 45.17 13.50
C LEU A 1152 -15.87 46.24 12.88
N VAL A 1153 -16.08 46.60 11.60
CA VAL A 1153 -15.28 47.62 10.89
C VAL A 1153 -15.76 49.05 11.20
N TRP A 1154 -16.95 49.20 11.79
CA TRP A 1154 -17.58 50.49 12.09
C TRP A 1154 -16.85 51.31 13.17
N SER A 1155 -16.84 52.64 13.01
CA SER A 1155 -16.29 53.58 14.01
C SER A 1155 -17.34 54.52 14.60
N ARG A 1156 -17.60 54.37 15.91
CA ARG A 1156 -18.52 55.25 16.67
C ARG A 1156 -18.04 56.70 16.77
N LYS A 1157 -16.72 56.95 16.72
CA LYS A 1157 -16.15 58.31 16.82
C LYS A 1157 -16.52 59.17 15.61
N LEU A 1158 -16.52 58.58 14.41
CA LEU A 1158 -16.85 59.27 13.17
C LEU A 1158 -18.37 59.57 13.06
N ASP A 1159 -19.23 58.63 13.45
CA ASP A 1159 -20.68 58.90 13.43
C ASP A 1159 -21.05 60.06 14.37
N ARG A 1160 -20.39 60.15 15.54
CA ARG A 1160 -20.58 61.27 16.48
C ARG A 1160 -20.07 62.60 15.91
N SER A 1161 -18.97 62.61 15.16
CA SER A 1161 -18.45 63.84 14.53
C SER A 1161 -19.36 64.30 13.40
N LEU A 1162 -19.81 63.38 12.53
CA LEU A 1162 -20.76 63.67 11.46
C LEU A 1162 -22.12 64.15 12.01
N GLN A 1163 -22.61 63.54 13.09
CA GLN A 1163 -23.83 64.00 13.78
C GLN A 1163 -23.67 65.39 14.39
N ARG A 1164 -22.50 65.70 14.96
CA ARG A 1164 -22.18 67.05 15.47
C ARG A 1164 -22.10 68.08 14.34
N GLU A 1165 -21.41 67.76 13.25
CA GLU A 1165 -21.32 68.64 12.07
C GLU A 1165 -22.69 68.89 11.43
N ALA A 1166 -23.52 67.84 11.29
CA ALA A 1166 -24.88 67.98 10.79
C ALA A 1166 -25.76 68.83 11.72
N ALA A 1167 -25.63 68.68 13.04
CA ALA A 1167 -26.34 69.52 14.02
C ALA A 1167 -25.85 70.98 14.02
N LEU A 1168 -24.55 71.21 13.79
CA LEU A 1168 -23.97 72.55 13.63
C LEU A 1168 -24.45 73.22 12.34
N ALA A 1169 -24.50 72.48 11.23
CA ALA A 1169 -25.04 72.96 9.96
C ALA A 1169 -26.55 73.27 10.05
N ALA A 1170 -27.32 72.42 10.72
CA ALA A 1170 -28.76 72.62 10.95
C ALA A 1170 -29.07 73.80 11.89
N SER A 1171 -28.13 74.20 12.75
CA SER A 1171 -28.27 75.36 13.65
C SER A 1171 -27.73 76.67 13.06
N GLY A 1172 -27.31 76.68 11.78
CA GLY A 1172 -26.88 77.89 11.08
C GLY A 1172 -25.55 78.50 11.57
N ARG A 1173 -24.78 77.78 12.39
CA ARG A 1173 -23.48 78.22 12.89
C ARG A 1173 -22.36 77.58 12.06
N ALA A 1174 -21.53 78.40 11.42
CA ALA A 1174 -20.37 77.91 10.68
C ALA A 1174 -19.38 77.20 11.63
N PRO A 1175 -18.77 76.08 11.21
CA PRO A 1175 -17.80 75.38 12.03
C PRO A 1175 -16.55 76.25 12.22
N ALA A 1176 -16.09 76.39 13.46
CA ALA A 1176 -14.82 77.04 13.77
C ALA A 1176 -13.66 76.25 13.13
N PRO A 1177 -12.64 76.92 12.57
CA PRO A 1177 -11.51 76.23 11.94
C PRO A 1177 -10.76 75.41 12.99
N GLN A 1178 -10.63 74.10 12.74
CA GLN A 1178 -9.78 73.24 13.54
C GLN A 1178 -8.32 73.52 13.21
N SER A 1179 -7.52 73.80 14.24
CA SER A 1179 -6.07 73.93 14.17
C SER A 1179 -5.42 72.60 13.79
N PRO A 1180 -4.39 72.59 12.93
CA PRO A 1180 -3.80 71.36 12.40
C PRO A 1180 -2.79 70.77 13.38
N GLN A 1181 -3.23 69.97 14.36
CA GLN A 1181 -2.38 68.97 15.02
C GLN A 1181 -3.22 67.73 15.38
N ASP A 1182 -2.77 66.59 14.81
CA ASP A 1182 -3.00 65.17 15.12
C ASP A 1182 -3.54 64.30 13.99
#